data_AF-A0A084FZR6-F1
#
_entry.id   AF-A0A084FZR6-F1
#
_cell.length_a   1.000
_cell.length_b   1.000
_cell.length_c   1.000
_cell.angle_alpha   90.00
_cell.angle_beta   90.00
_cell.angle_gamma   90.00
#
_symmetry.space_group_name_H-M   'P 1'
#
loop_
_entity.id
_entity.type
_entity.pdbx_description
1 polymer ?
#
loop_
_entity_poly.entity_id
_entity_poly.type
_entity_poly.pdbx_seq_one_letter_code
_entity_poly.pdbx_strand_id
1 'polypeptide(L)'
;MKRQRSPDNSAEEGRSAQKPKVSSSGSREPQTGQSGRVRFKLRIWTSLGSIRKAELNDPRRSPIGRAGISADSNSLQAPSGAGTVSQVRANAGETAQQPMAAAARRGQILTEESLGEDDDASDDEDDKSNGDFQMWLEDIGGHAALQPLGSTSPPTERPQIVSCEARLIRRDKMRASFWQELEKPSSETSDLAFNLFDRYGRLDREYYEHDFRKGTGVWGNELDRGDLLLFESLQVGYEWRRRGIGRKVVDAVLERTRKKVDENTGFYAVVRPGFLLSEFDRSEDFGEREMRIAQSFWRSLGFRRVDGLRHIFRKLEDPATEEAECVSELEQNFPNDLEDPRWLVVDEKGNTALHIAAMSLKPKPVRFILSKASQLAAARNKQGYTPEEALRNRLEHRRTRGQDGRRLLVEPDEFKGFDAPAIECMATLQGTNAFDLSTLSILDIEAASYATEDQVRSVPQFDIPGIRNTLRLKYGCTCGKCIGGFLSPRMMFALQSTAKIQYGLLTGGIYEASGPDWVEDNEDSLIYLPARVRDNLRTNKSMRQGFANMFDHIAECLCRKRIPSEYSVLEVLRLYQSEWPPVTKNFLQRGGSVAAVANLVFKRTREADEWAGDGSHRGDFGEEIDELPECRNDHEFGFVSATCGYSDKVESPPHYWLSYY
;
A
#
# COMPACT_ATOMS: atom_id res chain seq x y z
N MET A 1 43.52 61.75 -15.63
CA MET A 1 44.88 61.75 -16.24
C MET A 1 45.23 60.29 -16.56
N LYS A 2 45.79 59.91 -17.73
CA LYS A 2 47.23 59.95 -18.11
C LYS A 2 48.14 59.29 -17.04
N ARG A 3 49.01 58.31 -17.36
CA ARG A 3 49.30 57.62 -18.65
C ARG A 3 50.28 56.41 -18.43
N GLN A 4 50.58 55.66 -19.51
CA GLN A 4 51.79 54.82 -19.75
C GLN A 4 51.86 53.40 -19.11
N ARG A 5 52.47 52.38 -19.74
CA ARG A 5 52.73 52.12 -21.20
C ARG A 5 53.15 50.64 -21.41
N SER A 6 52.75 50.05 -22.54
CA SER A 6 53.46 48.95 -23.25
C SER A 6 54.27 49.56 -24.43
N PRO A 7 54.97 48.83 -25.33
CA PRO A 7 54.53 47.67 -26.14
C PRO A 7 55.56 46.50 -26.03
N ASP A 8 55.67 45.45 -26.86
CA ASP A 8 55.34 45.09 -28.26
C ASP A 8 55.15 43.53 -28.31
N ASN A 9 54.59 42.81 -29.30
CA ASN A 9 53.79 43.00 -30.54
C ASN A 9 53.26 41.59 -30.97
N SER A 10 52.39 41.33 -31.96
CA SER A 10 51.53 42.12 -32.90
C SER A 10 50.53 41.18 -33.61
N ALA A 11 49.53 41.75 -34.29
CA ALA A 11 48.91 41.37 -35.60
C ALA A 11 48.77 39.89 -36.07
N GLU A 12 47.67 39.44 -36.71
CA GLU A 12 46.41 40.08 -37.14
C GLU A 12 45.29 39.05 -37.45
N GLU A 13 44.13 39.54 -37.93
CA GLU A 13 42.89 38.94 -38.49
C GLU A 13 42.87 37.48 -39.04
N GLY A 14 41.75 36.77 -39.27
CA GLY A 14 40.31 37.07 -39.08
C GLY A 14 39.40 36.30 -40.08
N ARG A 15 38.13 36.06 -39.70
CA ARG A 15 36.98 35.54 -40.49
C ARG A 15 36.87 34.02 -40.85
N SER A 16 35.61 33.58 -40.75
CA SER A 16 34.96 32.32 -41.15
C SER A 16 35.23 31.81 -42.58
N ALA A 17 35.34 30.48 -42.75
CA ALA A 17 34.89 29.78 -43.97
C ALA A 17 34.49 28.29 -43.78
N GLN A 18 33.72 27.84 -44.77
CA GLN A 18 32.94 26.60 -44.97
C GLN A 18 33.67 25.23 -44.99
N LYS A 19 32.85 24.16 -45.15
CA LYS A 19 33.22 22.77 -45.50
C LYS A 19 34.11 22.64 -46.75
N PRO A 20 34.91 21.57 -46.87
CA PRO A 20 35.15 20.86 -48.12
C PRO A 20 34.24 19.61 -48.28
N LYS A 21 34.18 19.07 -49.51
CA LYS A 21 33.28 17.98 -49.94
C LYS A 21 33.86 17.32 -51.20
N VAL A 22 33.59 16.03 -51.41
CA VAL A 22 33.82 15.26 -52.68
C VAL A 22 35.28 14.95 -53.05
N SER A 23 35.56 13.67 -53.29
CA SER A 23 36.15 13.20 -54.56
C SER A 23 35.41 11.93 -54.98
N SER A 24 35.36 11.63 -56.29
CA SER A 24 34.47 10.57 -56.81
C SER A 24 34.96 9.95 -58.12
N SER A 25 35.30 8.65 -58.06
CA SER A 25 35.46 7.74 -59.22
C SER A 25 35.50 6.30 -58.69
N GLY A 26 35.08 5.26 -59.42
CA GLY A 26 34.41 5.25 -60.72
C GLY A 26 33.75 3.88 -60.96
N SER A 27 32.79 3.83 -61.88
CA SER A 27 31.96 2.66 -62.18
C SER A 27 32.72 1.39 -62.58
N ARG A 28 32.38 0.25 -61.96
CA ARG A 28 32.45 -1.09 -62.57
C ARG A 28 31.27 -1.94 -62.11
N GLU A 29 30.62 -2.60 -63.05
CA GLU A 29 29.52 -3.53 -62.77
C GLU A 29 30.07 -4.90 -62.29
N PRO A 30 29.48 -5.53 -61.27
CA PRO A 30 29.57 -6.97 -61.07
C PRO A 30 28.48 -7.65 -61.92
N GLN A 31 28.90 -8.33 -63.00
CA GLN A 31 27.97 -9.06 -63.87
C GLN A 31 27.29 -10.23 -63.12
N THR A 32 25.97 -10.30 -63.26
CA THR A 32 25.09 -11.50 -63.19
C THR A 32 25.67 -12.79 -62.58
N GLY A 33 25.90 -12.82 -61.27
CA GLY A 33 25.92 -14.06 -60.50
C GLY A 33 24.49 -14.53 -60.24
N GLN A 34 24.04 -15.60 -60.89
CA GLN A 34 22.68 -16.13 -60.72
C GLN A 34 22.53 -16.84 -59.36
N SER A 35 22.20 -16.10 -58.30
CA SER A 35 21.58 -16.65 -57.09
C SER A 35 20.08 -16.35 -57.12
N GLY A 36 19.26 -17.40 -57.26
CA GLY A 36 17.82 -17.26 -57.37
C GLY A 36 17.22 -16.65 -56.10
N ARG A 37 16.74 -15.41 -56.19
CA ARG A 37 16.17 -14.67 -55.05
C ARG A 37 14.79 -15.24 -54.68
N VAL A 38 14.79 -16.36 -53.95
CA VAL A 38 13.60 -17.10 -53.51
C VAL A 38 12.62 -16.13 -52.85
N ARG A 39 11.49 -15.88 -53.51
CA ARG A 39 10.42 -15.08 -52.92
C ARG A 39 9.67 -15.95 -51.91
N PHE A 40 9.69 -15.54 -50.65
CA PHE A 40 8.91 -16.18 -49.60
C PHE A 40 7.55 -15.49 -49.45
N LYS A 41 6.49 -16.29 -49.38
CA LYS A 41 5.13 -15.87 -49.00
C LYS A 41 4.92 -16.22 -47.53
N LEU A 42 4.37 -15.30 -46.75
CA LEU A 42 3.89 -15.59 -45.41
C LEU A 42 2.65 -16.50 -45.50
N ARG A 43 2.72 -17.69 -44.90
CA ARG A 43 1.57 -18.59 -44.71
C ARG A 43 1.14 -18.50 -43.25
N ILE A 44 -0.17 -18.32 -43.04
CA ILE A 44 -0.82 -18.39 -41.73
C ILE A 44 -1.86 -19.51 -41.81
N TRP A 45 -1.98 -20.30 -40.75
CA TRP A 45 -3.00 -21.34 -40.64
C TRP A 45 -3.40 -21.55 -39.17
N THR A 46 -4.53 -22.22 -38.96
CA THR A 46 -4.96 -22.71 -37.66
C THR A 46 -4.95 -24.23 -37.62
N SER A 47 -4.67 -24.78 -36.45
CA SER A 47 -4.73 -26.22 -36.15
C SER A 47 -5.87 -26.50 -35.16
N LEU A 48 -6.07 -27.77 -34.84
CA LEU A 48 -6.96 -28.26 -33.79
C LEU A 48 -6.23 -29.37 -33.04
N GLY A 49 -6.21 -29.33 -31.70
CA GLY A 49 -5.47 -30.31 -30.89
C GLY A 49 -5.90 -31.75 -31.09
N SER A 50 -7.19 -31.98 -31.38
CA SER A 50 -7.71 -33.28 -31.82
C SER A 50 -8.87 -33.09 -32.79
N ILE A 51 -8.71 -33.58 -34.03
CA ILE A 51 -9.75 -33.50 -35.07
C ILE A 51 -11.02 -34.25 -34.62
N ARG A 52 -10.87 -35.44 -34.05
CA ARG A 52 -11.98 -36.27 -33.52
C ARG A 52 -12.75 -35.56 -32.40
N LYS A 53 -12.05 -34.92 -31.45
CA LYS A 53 -12.65 -34.10 -30.37
C LYS A 53 -13.38 -32.89 -30.96
N ALA A 54 -12.78 -32.24 -31.95
CA ALA A 54 -13.31 -31.08 -32.63
C ALA A 54 -14.56 -31.40 -33.49
N GLU A 55 -14.63 -32.56 -34.13
CA GLU A 55 -15.82 -33.02 -34.86
C GLU A 55 -16.97 -33.38 -33.91
N LEU A 56 -16.69 -34.02 -32.77
CA LEU A 56 -17.67 -34.29 -31.72
C LEU A 56 -18.22 -33.00 -31.07
N ASN A 57 -17.49 -31.90 -31.17
CA ASN A 57 -17.84 -30.59 -30.61
C ASN A 57 -18.41 -29.58 -31.63
N ASP A 58 -18.59 -29.94 -32.91
CA ASP A 58 -19.20 -29.01 -33.88
C ASP A 58 -20.72 -28.90 -33.67
N PRO A 59 -21.27 -27.71 -33.35
CA PRO A 59 -22.70 -27.57 -33.02
C PRO A 59 -23.63 -27.86 -34.20
N ARG A 60 -23.12 -27.91 -35.44
CA ARG A 60 -23.91 -28.25 -36.64
C ARG A 60 -24.10 -29.76 -36.82
N ARG A 61 -23.46 -30.60 -35.99
CA ARG A 61 -23.53 -32.06 -36.07
C ARG A 61 -24.86 -32.59 -35.53
N SER A 62 -25.87 -32.61 -36.39
CA SER A 62 -27.14 -33.27 -36.09
C SER A 62 -26.93 -34.71 -35.61
N PRO A 63 -27.68 -35.21 -34.61
CA PRO A 63 -27.52 -36.55 -34.08
C PRO A 63 -28.04 -37.60 -35.08
N ILE A 64 -27.13 -38.14 -35.90
CA ILE A 64 -27.43 -39.28 -36.77
C ILE A 64 -27.74 -40.50 -35.89
N GLY A 65 -28.99 -40.95 -35.94
CA GLY A 65 -29.47 -42.08 -35.15
C GLY A 65 -28.78 -43.39 -35.51
N ARG A 66 -28.67 -44.30 -34.53
CA ARG A 66 -28.29 -45.69 -34.78
C ARG A 66 -29.36 -46.35 -35.67
N ALA A 67 -28.98 -46.78 -36.86
CA ALA A 67 -29.82 -47.68 -37.66
C ALA A 67 -29.90 -49.05 -36.98
N GLY A 68 -31.11 -49.47 -36.60
CA GLY A 68 -31.39 -50.73 -35.90
C GLY A 68 -32.65 -51.38 -36.48
N ILE A 69 -32.43 -52.41 -37.29
CA ILE A 69 -33.38 -53.17 -38.11
C ILE A 69 -34.74 -53.45 -37.44
N SER A 70 -35.83 -53.02 -38.08
CA SER A 70 -37.14 -53.70 -38.06
C SER A 70 -38.03 -53.21 -39.23
N ALA A 71 -38.96 -54.06 -39.68
CA ALA A 71 -40.12 -53.67 -40.49
C ALA A 71 -41.11 -52.83 -39.62
N ASP A 72 -42.14 -52.14 -40.11
CA ASP A 72 -43.02 -52.53 -41.22
C ASP A 72 -43.81 -51.38 -41.90
N SER A 73 -44.39 -51.70 -43.05
CA SER A 73 -45.54 -51.11 -43.79
C SER A 73 -45.97 -49.61 -43.67
N ASN A 74 -46.11 -49.00 -44.86
CA ASN A 74 -47.29 -48.25 -45.40
C ASN A 74 -47.46 -46.70 -45.35
N SER A 75 -47.99 -46.23 -46.49
CA SER A 75 -48.83 -45.05 -46.80
C SER A 75 -48.34 -43.61 -46.52
N LEU A 76 -47.86 -42.99 -47.60
CA LEU A 76 -48.38 -41.72 -48.16
C LEU A 76 -49.56 -41.04 -47.41
N GLN A 77 -49.37 -39.79 -46.98
CA GLN A 77 -50.19 -38.66 -47.47
C GLN A 77 -49.65 -37.27 -47.06
N ALA A 78 -50.02 -36.28 -47.87
CA ALA A 78 -49.97 -34.83 -47.68
C ALA A 78 -51.15 -34.25 -48.50
N PRO A 79 -51.53 -32.94 -48.46
CA PRO A 79 -50.86 -31.80 -47.82
C PRO A 79 -51.86 -30.85 -47.08
N SER A 80 -51.47 -29.58 -46.92
CA SER A 80 -52.30 -28.40 -46.53
C SER A 80 -52.73 -28.32 -45.04
N GLY A 81 -53.05 -27.13 -44.49
CA GLY A 81 -53.15 -25.79 -45.10
C GLY A 81 -53.00 -24.65 -44.08
N ALA A 82 -53.05 -23.40 -44.56
CA ALA A 82 -52.74 -22.18 -43.79
C ALA A 82 -53.87 -21.71 -42.84
N GLY A 83 -53.53 -20.91 -41.82
CA GLY A 83 -54.52 -20.15 -41.04
C GLY A 83 -54.00 -19.39 -39.81
N THR A 84 -53.94 -18.05 -39.93
CA THR A 84 -54.36 -17.01 -38.95
C THR A 84 -54.91 -17.41 -37.56
N VAL A 85 -54.80 -16.63 -36.46
CA VAL A 85 -54.01 -15.44 -36.02
C VAL A 85 -54.48 -15.11 -34.58
N SER A 86 -53.75 -14.29 -33.78
CA SER A 86 -54.23 -13.67 -32.51
C SER A 86 -54.46 -14.61 -31.29
N GLN A 87 -54.45 -14.15 -30.02
CA GLN A 87 -53.79 -12.99 -29.37
C GLN A 87 -53.82 -13.12 -27.82
N VAL A 88 -52.92 -12.40 -27.12
CA VAL A 88 -53.11 -11.75 -25.79
C VAL A 88 -53.26 -12.60 -24.49
N ARG A 89 -52.37 -12.28 -23.53
CA ARG A 89 -52.37 -12.52 -22.05
C ARG A 89 -52.33 -13.98 -21.55
N ALA A 90 -51.49 -14.41 -20.60
CA ALA A 90 -50.71 -13.83 -19.47
C ALA A 90 -51.35 -13.98 -18.08
N ASN A 91 -50.46 -14.00 -17.05
CA ASN A 91 -50.64 -14.41 -15.65
C ASN A 91 -50.89 -15.94 -15.51
N ALA A 92 -50.09 -16.71 -14.76
CA ALA A 92 -49.64 -16.61 -13.36
C ALA A 92 -50.75 -17.02 -12.36
N GLY A 93 -50.44 -17.71 -11.25
CA GLY A 93 -49.11 -18.17 -10.80
C GLY A 93 -48.97 -18.20 -9.27
N GLU A 94 -49.77 -19.03 -8.60
CA GLU A 94 -49.89 -19.16 -7.13
C GLU A 94 -50.30 -20.62 -6.81
N THR A 95 -49.94 -21.28 -5.69
CA THR A 95 -48.98 -20.95 -4.62
C THR A 95 -48.53 -22.21 -3.84
N ALA A 96 -47.26 -22.20 -3.41
CA ALA A 96 -46.76 -22.46 -2.05
C ALA A 96 -46.59 -23.89 -1.47
N GLN A 97 -45.94 -23.89 -0.28
CA GLN A 97 -45.71 -24.96 0.71
C GLN A 97 -44.63 -26.02 0.32
N GLN A 98 -43.40 -26.04 0.89
CA GLN A 98 -42.94 -26.29 2.30
C GLN A 98 -43.08 -27.76 2.77
N PRO A 99 -42.26 -28.28 3.72
CA PRO A 99 -40.94 -27.85 4.26
C PRO A 99 -39.95 -29.05 4.48
N MET A 100 -38.98 -28.90 5.40
CA MET A 100 -38.22 -29.96 6.12
C MET A 100 -37.11 -30.72 5.34
N ALA A 101 -36.07 -31.30 5.97
CA ALA A 101 -35.61 -31.31 7.37
C ALA A 101 -34.06 -31.49 7.48
N ALA A 102 -33.51 -31.41 8.69
CA ALA A 102 -32.08 -31.57 8.96
C ALA A 102 -31.64 -33.03 9.27
N ALA A 103 -30.37 -33.35 9.01
CA ALA A 103 -29.64 -34.51 9.51
C ALA A 103 -28.13 -34.17 9.64
N ALA A 104 -27.34 -34.94 10.42
CA ALA A 104 -25.98 -34.53 10.78
C ALA A 104 -25.01 -35.69 11.11
N ARG A 105 -23.71 -35.34 11.13
CA ARG A 105 -22.54 -36.01 11.76
C ARG A 105 -21.77 -37.10 10.98
N ARG A 106 -20.43 -37.08 11.23
CA ARG A 106 -19.37 -38.08 10.94
C ARG A 106 -19.07 -38.31 9.44
N GLY A 107 -17.83 -38.32 8.96
CA GLY A 107 -16.54 -37.97 9.59
C GLY A 107 -15.73 -39.16 10.09
N GLN A 108 -14.68 -39.53 9.34
CA GLN A 108 -13.65 -40.50 9.69
C GLN A 108 -12.36 -40.23 8.88
N ILE A 109 -11.19 -40.59 9.40
CA ILE A 109 -9.86 -40.40 8.78
C ILE A 109 -9.02 -41.66 8.99
N LEU A 110 -8.45 -42.19 7.91
CA LEU A 110 -7.26 -43.06 7.78
C LEU A 110 -6.69 -42.73 6.37
N THR A 111 -5.39 -42.61 6.06
CA THR A 111 -4.20 -43.46 6.31
C THR A 111 -4.34 -44.86 5.68
N GLU A 112 -3.33 -45.47 5.05
CA GLU A 112 -1.90 -45.14 4.89
C GLU A 112 -1.30 -45.92 3.69
N GLU A 113 -0.06 -45.59 3.28
CA GLU A 113 0.91 -46.48 2.57
C GLU A 113 0.55 -47.08 1.17
N SER A 114 1.43 -47.81 0.46
CA SER A 114 2.86 -47.62 0.12
C SER A 114 3.35 -48.73 -0.86
N LEU A 115 4.52 -48.54 -1.49
CA LEU A 115 5.36 -49.51 -2.23
C LEU A 115 4.87 -50.05 -3.60
N GLY A 116 5.81 -50.29 -4.53
CA GLY A 116 5.60 -51.07 -5.76
C GLY A 116 6.34 -50.56 -7.00
N GLU A 117 7.67 -50.67 -7.04
CA GLU A 117 8.46 -50.56 -8.28
C GLU A 117 8.68 -51.96 -8.88
N ASP A 118 8.67 -52.08 -10.22
CA ASP A 118 9.49 -53.02 -11.02
C ASP A 118 9.29 -52.70 -12.51
N ASP A 119 10.33 -52.93 -13.32
CA ASP A 119 10.44 -52.45 -14.71
C ASP A 119 10.02 -53.47 -15.80
N ASP A 120 10.02 -52.97 -17.05
CA ASP A 120 10.57 -53.59 -18.27
C ASP A 120 9.65 -53.95 -19.46
N ALA A 121 10.27 -53.93 -20.65
CA ALA A 121 9.79 -54.30 -22.00
C ALA A 121 8.86 -53.34 -22.78
N SER A 122 9.24 -53.11 -24.05
CA SER A 122 8.48 -52.36 -25.07
C SER A 122 7.63 -53.28 -25.96
N ASP A 123 6.55 -52.74 -26.52
CA ASP A 123 6.41 -52.47 -27.96
C ASP A 123 5.07 -51.76 -28.26
N ASP A 124 4.91 -51.18 -29.44
CA ASP A 124 3.79 -50.28 -29.79
C ASP A 124 2.43 -51.02 -29.99
N GLU A 125 1.43 -50.75 -29.12
CA GLU A 125 0.01 -50.83 -29.50
C GLU A 125 -0.75 -49.53 -29.20
N ASP A 126 -1.40 -48.99 -30.23
CA ASP A 126 -2.11 -47.71 -30.24
C ASP A 126 -3.47 -47.73 -29.49
N ASP A 127 -3.84 -46.56 -28.95
CA ASP A 127 -5.21 -46.19 -28.54
C ASP A 127 -5.93 -47.17 -27.59
N LYS A 128 -5.71 -47.11 -26.27
CA LYS A 128 -6.80 -47.10 -25.24
C LYS A 128 -6.28 -47.13 -23.79
N SER A 129 -6.13 -45.96 -23.16
CA SER A 129 -6.35 -45.80 -21.71
C SER A 129 -6.81 -44.39 -21.35
N ASN A 130 -7.99 -44.31 -20.74
CA ASN A 130 -8.76 -43.18 -20.20
C ASN A 130 -8.01 -41.88 -19.80
N GLY A 131 -7.50 -41.12 -20.78
CA GLY A 131 -7.34 -39.67 -20.64
C GLY A 131 -8.72 -38.99 -20.59
N ASP A 132 -8.96 -38.14 -19.59
CA ASP A 132 -10.26 -37.55 -19.26
C ASP A 132 -10.88 -36.87 -20.51
N PHE A 133 -11.99 -37.41 -21.03
CA PHE A 133 -12.50 -37.06 -22.36
C PHE A 133 -13.31 -35.75 -22.32
N GLN A 134 -12.63 -34.65 -22.02
CA GLN A 134 -13.17 -33.30 -21.80
C GLN A 134 -13.91 -32.75 -23.03
N MET A 135 -15.15 -33.19 -23.27
CA MET A 135 -16.02 -32.72 -24.37
C MET A 135 -16.38 -31.23 -24.27
N TRP A 136 -15.97 -30.56 -23.20
CA TRP A 136 -16.12 -29.13 -23.01
C TRP A 136 -14.89 -28.31 -23.40
N LEU A 137 -13.74 -28.91 -23.72
CA LEU A 137 -12.50 -28.20 -24.09
C LEU A 137 -12.05 -28.52 -25.52
N GLU A 138 -11.74 -27.52 -26.32
CA GLU A 138 -11.28 -27.67 -27.71
C GLU A 138 -10.10 -26.74 -28.01
N ASP A 139 -8.93 -27.30 -28.30
CA ASP A 139 -7.67 -26.57 -28.44
C ASP A 139 -7.47 -26.07 -29.87
N ILE A 140 -7.19 -24.78 -30.05
CA ILE A 140 -7.09 -24.09 -31.34
C ILE A 140 -5.72 -23.40 -31.44
N GLY A 141 -4.78 -24.01 -32.17
CA GLY A 141 -3.47 -23.43 -32.43
C GLY A 141 -3.49 -22.43 -33.58
N GLY A 142 -2.72 -21.35 -33.46
CA GLY A 142 -2.51 -20.33 -34.49
C GLY A 142 -1.04 -20.24 -34.90
N HIS A 143 -0.73 -20.49 -36.18
CA HIS A 143 0.64 -20.67 -36.66
C HIS A 143 0.97 -19.75 -37.84
N ALA A 144 2.23 -19.32 -37.94
CA ALA A 144 2.75 -18.66 -39.13
C ALA A 144 4.17 -19.13 -39.50
N ALA A 145 4.45 -19.26 -40.80
CA ALA A 145 5.76 -19.62 -41.34
C ALA A 145 5.99 -19.03 -42.74
N LEU A 146 7.24 -19.08 -43.21
CA LEU A 146 7.64 -18.66 -44.56
C LEU A 146 7.56 -19.84 -45.54
N GLN A 147 6.94 -19.61 -46.71
CA GLN A 147 6.82 -20.60 -47.78
C GLN A 147 7.45 -20.07 -49.07
N PRO A 148 8.46 -20.74 -49.65
CA PRO A 148 8.96 -20.43 -50.99
C PRO A 148 7.84 -20.48 -52.04
N LEU A 149 7.79 -19.49 -52.94
CA LEU A 149 6.91 -19.55 -54.11
C LEU A 149 7.22 -20.82 -54.93
N GLY A 150 6.22 -21.70 -55.07
CA GLY A 150 6.31 -22.96 -55.83
C GLY A 150 6.38 -24.25 -54.98
N SER A 151 6.63 -24.17 -53.67
CA SER A 151 6.69 -25.37 -52.80
C SER A 151 5.29 -25.82 -52.35
N THR A 152 4.89 -27.03 -52.75
CA THR A 152 3.65 -27.72 -52.32
C THR A 152 3.79 -28.53 -51.03
N SER A 153 5.02 -28.64 -50.50
CA SER A 153 5.39 -29.42 -49.31
C SER A 153 4.51 -29.13 -48.07
N PRO A 154 4.25 -30.13 -47.19
CA PRO A 154 3.58 -29.92 -45.91
C PRO A 154 4.31 -28.88 -45.02
N PRO A 155 3.61 -28.28 -44.02
CA PRO A 155 4.20 -27.23 -43.19
C PRO A 155 5.21 -27.70 -42.13
N THR A 156 5.29 -29.00 -41.87
CA THR A 156 5.87 -29.61 -40.65
C THR A 156 7.38 -29.55 -40.50
N GLU A 157 8.13 -29.26 -41.56
CA GLU A 157 9.61 -29.29 -41.57
C GLU A 157 10.26 -27.89 -41.55
N ARG A 158 9.55 -26.83 -41.11
CA ARG A 158 10.03 -25.44 -41.26
C ARG A 158 9.91 -24.61 -39.99
N PRO A 159 10.86 -23.70 -39.72
CA PRO A 159 10.84 -22.86 -38.53
C PRO A 159 9.59 -21.99 -38.50
N GLN A 160 8.75 -22.23 -37.49
CA GLN A 160 7.53 -21.49 -37.23
C GLN A 160 7.91 -20.13 -36.61
N ILE A 161 7.46 -19.02 -37.22
CA ILE A 161 7.84 -17.66 -36.79
C ILE A 161 6.84 -17.02 -35.81
N VAL A 162 5.63 -17.60 -35.69
CA VAL A 162 4.63 -17.27 -34.66
C VAL A 162 3.94 -18.56 -34.20
N SER A 163 3.85 -18.77 -32.90
CA SER A 163 2.95 -19.74 -32.26
C SER A 163 1.92 -19.02 -31.40
N CYS A 164 0.73 -19.60 -31.29
CA CYS A 164 -0.35 -19.09 -30.48
C CYS A 164 -1.21 -20.27 -30.02
N GLU A 165 -1.43 -20.37 -28.72
CA GLU A 165 -2.24 -21.41 -28.10
C GLU A 165 -3.48 -20.77 -27.48
N ALA A 166 -4.65 -21.25 -27.88
CA ALA A 166 -5.93 -20.83 -27.33
C ALA A 166 -6.85 -22.02 -27.10
N ARG A 167 -7.63 -21.99 -26.02
CA ARG A 167 -8.60 -23.05 -25.68
C ARG A 167 -10.02 -22.52 -25.73
N LEU A 168 -10.87 -23.21 -26.47
CA LEU A 168 -12.31 -22.95 -26.57
C LEU A 168 -13.05 -23.80 -25.52
N ILE A 169 -13.67 -23.12 -24.57
CA ILE A 169 -14.27 -23.66 -23.36
C ILE A 169 -15.80 -23.59 -23.49
N ARG A 170 -16.43 -24.76 -23.68
CA ARG A 170 -17.88 -24.96 -23.79
C ARG A 170 -18.53 -25.01 -22.41
N ARG A 171 -18.41 -23.91 -21.67
CA ARG A 171 -18.83 -23.75 -20.27
C ARG A 171 -20.22 -24.30 -19.97
N ASP A 172 -21.17 -24.12 -20.88
CA ASP A 172 -22.56 -24.58 -20.73
C ASP A 172 -22.67 -26.10 -20.51
N LYS A 173 -21.70 -26.89 -21.00
CA LYS A 173 -21.63 -28.35 -20.78
C LYS A 173 -21.19 -28.75 -19.37
N MET A 174 -20.65 -27.83 -18.56
CA MET A 174 -19.99 -28.13 -17.27
C MET A 174 -20.36 -27.19 -16.11
N ARG A 175 -21.43 -26.39 -16.21
CA ARG A 175 -21.81 -25.43 -15.16
C ARG A 175 -21.90 -26.01 -13.74
N ALA A 176 -22.24 -27.28 -13.55
CA ALA A 176 -22.36 -27.86 -12.20
C ALA A 176 -21.00 -28.01 -11.47
N SER A 177 -19.90 -28.10 -12.22
CA SER A 177 -18.55 -28.43 -11.74
C SER A 177 -17.49 -27.48 -12.32
N PHE A 178 -17.90 -26.26 -12.72
CA PHE A 178 -17.10 -25.36 -13.56
C PHE A 178 -15.67 -25.10 -13.05
N TRP A 179 -15.51 -24.76 -11.77
CA TRP A 179 -14.18 -24.60 -11.15
C TRP A 179 -13.37 -25.90 -11.15
N GLN A 180 -13.98 -27.03 -10.76
CA GLN A 180 -13.31 -28.34 -10.63
C GLN A 180 -12.84 -28.91 -11.98
N GLU A 181 -13.53 -28.56 -13.06
CA GLU A 181 -13.15 -28.95 -14.41
C GLU A 181 -12.05 -28.03 -14.99
N LEU A 182 -12.08 -26.73 -14.69
CA LEU A 182 -11.08 -25.75 -15.16
C LEU A 182 -9.82 -25.63 -14.29
N GLU A 183 -9.80 -26.22 -13.10
CA GLU A 183 -8.60 -26.36 -12.26
C GLU A 183 -7.59 -27.36 -12.89
N LYS A 184 -8.11 -28.40 -13.57
CA LYS A 184 -7.33 -29.49 -14.20
C LYS A 184 -6.42 -29.12 -15.39
N PRO A 185 -6.81 -28.28 -16.38
CA PRO A 185 -6.14 -28.29 -17.70
C PRO A 185 -4.91 -27.37 -17.84
N SER A 186 -4.83 -26.29 -17.06
CA SER A 186 -3.72 -25.32 -17.05
C SER A 186 -3.84 -24.35 -15.87
N SER A 187 -2.74 -23.69 -15.52
CA SER A 187 -2.78 -22.61 -14.51
C SER A 187 -3.65 -21.44 -14.99
N GLU A 188 -3.67 -21.20 -16.29
CA GLU A 188 -4.36 -20.13 -17.00
C GLU A 188 -5.88 -20.36 -17.03
N THR A 189 -6.33 -21.60 -17.20
CA THR A 189 -7.76 -21.96 -17.08
C THR A 189 -8.24 -21.93 -15.64
N SER A 190 -7.40 -22.33 -14.69
CA SER A 190 -7.65 -22.23 -13.25
C SER A 190 -7.78 -20.76 -12.80
N ASP A 191 -6.81 -19.91 -13.15
CA ASP A 191 -6.84 -18.47 -12.90
C ASP A 191 -8.07 -17.80 -13.53
N LEU A 192 -8.42 -18.16 -14.77
CA LEU A 192 -9.63 -17.65 -15.42
C LEU A 192 -10.88 -17.98 -14.60
N ALA A 193 -10.99 -19.23 -14.13
CA ALA A 193 -12.15 -19.73 -13.42
C ALA A 193 -12.31 -19.09 -12.03
N PHE A 194 -11.24 -18.99 -11.24
CA PHE A 194 -11.30 -18.51 -9.86
C PHE A 194 -11.28 -16.98 -9.71
N ASN A 195 -10.68 -16.23 -10.64
CA ASN A 195 -10.59 -14.77 -10.51
C ASN A 195 -11.77 -13.99 -11.13
N LEU A 196 -12.52 -14.57 -12.08
CA LEU A 196 -13.60 -13.85 -12.78
C LEU A 196 -14.99 -14.45 -12.61
N PHE A 197 -15.13 -15.75 -12.31
CA PHE A 197 -16.41 -16.44 -12.38
C PHE A 197 -16.81 -17.11 -11.06
N ASP A 198 -18.12 -17.15 -10.80
CA ASP A 198 -18.67 -17.98 -9.73
C ASP A 198 -18.43 -19.47 -9.99
N ARG A 199 -18.66 -20.30 -8.97
CA ARG A 199 -18.51 -21.77 -9.05
C ARG A 199 -19.40 -22.46 -10.11
N TYR A 200 -20.26 -21.72 -10.80
CA TYR A 200 -21.13 -22.18 -11.89
C TYR A 200 -20.78 -21.55 -13.24
N GLY A 201 -19.70 -20.77 -13.32
CA GLY A 201 -19.22 -20.12 -14.53
C GLY A 201 -19.94 -18.83 -14.91
N ARG A 202 -20.79 -18.26 -14.06
CA ARG A 202 -21.33 -16.90 -14.27
C ARG A 202 -20.30 -15.86 -13.88
N LEU A 203 -20.30 -14.68 -14.49
CA LEU A 203 -19.42 -13.59 -14.06
C LEU A 203 -19.70 -13.30 -12.57
N ASP A 204 -18.69 -13.04 -11.75
CA ASP A 204 -18.96 -12.65 -10.37
C ASP A 204 -19.78 -11.35 -10.38
N ARG A 205 -20.84 -11.30 -9.56
CA ARG A 205 -21.76 -10.16 -9.45
C ARG A 205 -21.03 -8.89 -9.02
N GLU A 206 -19.83 -9.00 -8.43
CA GLU A 206 -18.98 -7.85 -8.17
C GLU A 206 -18.54 -7.09 -9.43
N TYR A 207 -18.40 -7.78 -10.57
CA TYR A 207 -17.94 -7.17 -11.82
C TYR A 207 -19.05 -6.50 -12.64
N TYR A 208 -20.33 -6.56 -12.23
CA TYR A 208 -21.43 -5.86 -12.92
C TYR A 208 -22.50 -5.22 -12.03
N GLU A 209 -22.86 -5.80 -10.88
CA GLU A 209 -23.86 -5.18 -9.98
C GLU A 209 -23.22 -4.18 -9.03
N HIS A 210 -22.17 -4.60 -8.31
CA HIS A 210 -21.58 -3.85 -7.21
C HIS A 210 -21.06 -2.47 -7.65
N ASP A 211 -21.50 -1.42 -6.94
CA ASP A 211 -21.35 -0.01 -7.34
C ASP A 211 -19.93 0.50 -7.59
N PHE A 212 -18.94 -0.24 -7.12
CA PHE A 212 -17.53 0.16 -7.12
C PHE A 212 -16.61 -0.88 -7.78
N ARG A 213 -16.99 -2.17 -7.77
CA ARG A 213 -16.15 -3.26 -8.30
C ARG A 213 -16.37 -3.53 -9.80
N LYS A 214 -17.52 -3.12 -10.37
CA LYS A 214 -17.84 -3.21 -11.80
C LYS A 214 -16.96 -2.35 -12.73
N GLY A 215 -15.92 -1.70 -12.20
CA GLY A 215 -14.94 -0.94 -12.96
C GLY A 215 -15.60 0.18 -13.77
N THR A 216 -15.56 0.06 -15.09
CA THR A 216 -16.19 1.02 -16.02
C THR A 216 -17.68 0.76 -16.29
N GLY A 217 -18.28 -0.27 -15.69
CA GLY A 217 -19.68 -0.67 -15.95
C GLY A 217 -19.93 -1.17 -17.38
N VAL A 218 -18.86 -1.52 -18.11
CA VAL A 218 -18.90 -1.94 -19.52
C VAL A 218 -19.35 -3.40 -19.69
N TRP A 219 -19.29 -4.19 -18.63
CA TRP A 219 -19.76 -5.57 -18.58
C TRP A 219 -21.00 -5.68 -17.69
N GLY A 220 -22.03 -6.33 -18.20
CA GLY A 220 -23.21 -6.76 -17.48
C GLY A 220 -23.18 -8.27 -17.24
N ASN A 221 -24.37 -8.89 -17.16
CA ASN A 221 -24.51 -10.34 -17.05
C ASN A 221 -24.40 -11.08 -18.39
N GLU A 222 -24.04 -10.42 -19.49
CA GLU A 222 -23.86 -11.07 -20.80
C GLU A 222 -22.70 -12.08 -20.82
N LEU A 223 -21.69 -11.89 -19.97
CA LEU A 223 -20.61 -12.86 -19.77
C LEU A 223 -21.07 -14.16 -19.10
N ASP A 224 -22.27 -14.25 -18.52
CA ASP A 224 -22.81 -15.48 -17.93
C ASP A 224 -23.09 -16.57 -18.98
N ARG A 225 -23.18 -16.20 -20.26
CA ARG A 225 -23.65 -17.05 -21.37
C ARG A 225 -22.61 -17.13 -22.50
N GLY A 226 -22.78 -18.12 -23.38
CA GLY A 226 -21.86 -18.37 -24.50
C GLY A 226 -20.56 -19.05 -24.08
N ASP A 227 -19.77 -19.43 -25.08
CA ASP A 227 -18.47 -20.09 -24.90
C ASP A 227 -17.38 -19.07 -24.53
N LEU A 228 -16.28 -19.53 -23.93
CA LEU A 228 -15.09 -18.71 -23.67
C LEU A 228 -13.93 -19.16 -24.55
N LEU A 229 -13.20 -18.24 -25.17
CA LEU A 229 -11.92 -18.51 -25.83
C LEU A 229 -10.79 -17.87 -25.02
N LEU A 230 -10.05 -18.69 -24.28
CA LEU A 230 -8.87 -18.24 -23.55
C LEU A 230 -7.65 -18.28 -24.47
N PHE A 231 -6.96 -17.15 -24.63
CA PHE A 231 -5.59 -17.14 -25.18
C PHE A 231 -4.60 -17.39 -24.04
N GLU A 232 -3.88 -18.51 -24.10
CA GLU A 232 -2.86 -18.88 -23.11
C GLU A 232 -1.49 -18.35 -23.52
N SER A 233 -1.09 -18.57 -24.78
CA SER A 233 0.21 -18.13 -25.29
C SER A 233 0.13 -17.45 -26.67
N LEU A 234 1.07 -16.53 -26.91
CA LEU A 234 1.34 -15.93 -28.22
C LEU A 234 2.82 -15.56 -28.32
N GLN A 235 3.63 -16.44 -28.91
CA GLN A 235 5.04 -16.17 -29.16
C GLN A 235 5.23 -15.68 -30.60
N VAL A 236 5.90 -14.53 -30.76
CA VAL A 236 6.33 -14.00 -32.07
C VAL A 236 7.84 -13.92 -32.07
N GLY A 237 8.52 -14.62 -32.99
CA GLY A 237 9.98 -14.60 -33.09
C GLY A 237 10.52 -13.17 -33.23
N TYR A 238 11.59 -12.84 -32.51
CA TYR A 238 12.04 -11.46 -32.26
C TYR A 238 12.12 -10.59 -33.53
N GLU A 239 12.79 -11.09 -34.58
CA GLU A 239 12.96 -10.40 -35.86
C GLU A 239 11.63 -10.09 -36.59
N TRP A 240 10.57 -10.85 -36.28
CA TRP A 240 9.26 -10.79 -36.92
C TRP A 240 8.25 -9.93 -36.14
N ARG A 241 8.63 -9.45 -34.95
CA ARG A 241 7.86 -8.47 -34.15
C ARG A 241 7.65 -7.17 -34.91
N ARG A 242 6.65 -6.38 -34.50
CA ARG A 242 6.20 -5.11 -35.13
C ARG A 242 5.72 -5.20 -36.59
N ARG A 243 5.87 -6.32 -37.32
CA ARG A 243 5.40 -6.53 -38.71
C ARG A 243 3.90 -6.86 -38.84
N GLY A 244 3.12 -6.73 -37.77
CA GLY A 244 1.67 -7.01 -37.75
C GLY A 244 1.29 -8.50 -37.86
N ILE A 245 2.24 -9.44 -37.77
CA ILE A 245 1.97 -10.88 -38.01
C ILE A 245 1.15 -11.49 -36.86
N GLY A 246 1.49 -11.19 -35.59
CA GLY A 246 0.75 -11.67 -34.42
C GLY A 246 -0.74 -11.30 -34.45
N ARG A 247 -1.07 -10.07 -34.88
CA ARG A 247 -2.46 -9.64 -35.14
C ARG A 247 -3.18 -10.61 -36.08
N LYS A 248 -2.58 -10.87 -37.25
CA LYS A 248 -3.18 -11.76 -38.27
C LYS A 248 -3.32 -13.22 -37.81
N VAL A 249 -2.51 -13.67 -36.86
CA VAL A 249 -2.65 -15.00 -36.24
C VAL A 249 -3.83 -15.00 -35.25
N VAL A 250 -3.93 -14.00 -34.38
CA VAL A 250 -5.09 -13.83 -33.48
C VAL A 250 -6.40 -13.67 -34.28
N ASP A 251 -6.41 -12.84 -35.33
CA ASP A 251 -7.55 -12.67 -36.24
C ASP A 251 -8.00 -14.03 -36.84
N ALA A 252 -7.03 -14.89 -37.20
CA ALA A 252 -7.30 -16.23 -37.75
C ALA A 252 -7.81 -17.22 -36.69
N VAL A 253 -7.33 -17.16 -35.44
CA VAL A 253 -7.85 -17.96 -34.32
C VAL A 253 -9.29 -17.55 -33.97
N LEU A 254 -9.56 -16.24 -33.88
CA LEU A 254 -10.91 -15.70 -33.68
C LEU A 254 -11.86 -16.13 -34.79
N GLU A 255 -11.43 -16.04 -36.06
CA GLU A 255 -12.22 -16.46 -37.21
C GLU A 255 -12.42 -17.99 -37.30
N ARG A 256 -11.47 -18.79 -36.80
CA ARG A 256 -11.63 -20.23 -36.65
C ARG A 256 -12.65 -20.57 -35.56
N THR A 257 -12.67 -19.78 -34.49
CA THR A 257 -13.58 -19.93 -33.34
C THR A 257 -15.01 -19.53 -33.68
N ARG A 258 -15.24 -18.44 -34.43
CA ARG A 258 -16.58 -18.08 -34.97
C ARG A 258 -17.23 -19.25 -35.68
N LYS A 259 -16.46 -19.99 -36.49
CA LYS A 259 -16.92 -21.15 -37.26
C LYS A 259 -17.11 -22.43 -36.43
N LYS A 260 -17.04 -22.34 -35.09
CA LYS A 260 -17.10 -23.45 -34.14
C LYS A 260 -18.14 -23.27 -33.03
N VAL A 261 -18.66 -22.08 -32.84
CA VAL A 261 -19.66 -21.74 -31.82
C VAL A 261 -21.03 -21.60 -32.47
N ASP A 262 -22.09 -21.60 -31.66
CA ASP A 262 -23.44 -21.27 -32.15
C ASP A 262 -23.54 -19.77 -32.48
N GLU A 263 -24.17 -19.43 -33.59
CA GLU A 263 -24.25 -18.04 -34.10
C GLU A 263 -25.18 -17.14 -33.26
N ASN A 264 -26.12 -17.72 -32.50
CA ASN A 264 -27.03 -16.99 -31.63
C ASN A 264 -26.41 -16.72 -30.24
N THR A 265 -25.53 -17.61 -29.79
CA THR A 265 -24.97 -17.62 -28.42
C THR A 265 -23.56 -17.03 -28.38
N GLY A 266 -22.78 -17.17 -29.45
CA GLY A 266 -21.46 -16.55 -29.62
C GLY A 266 -20.39 -17.03 -28.63
N PHE A 267 -19.34 -16.22 -28.49
CA PHE A 267 -18.26 -16.47 -27.52
C PHE A 267 -17.58 -15.17 -27.07
N TYR A 268 -16.94 -15.23 -25.90
CA TYR A 268 -16.09 -14.16 -25.38
C TYR A 268 -14.61 -14.57 -25.45
N ALA A 269 -13.78 -13.74 -26.09
CA ALA A 269 -12.33 -13.91 -26.07
C ALA A 269 -11.74 -13.27 -24.81
N VAL A 270 -10.99 -14.05 -24.04
CA VAL A 270 -10.36 -13.62 -22.77
C VAL A 270 -8.85 -13.85 -22.85
N VAL A 271 -8.08 -12.97 -22.21
CA VAL A 271 -6.63 -13.05 -22.12
C VAL A 271 -6.14 -12.37 -20.85
N ARG A 272 -5.10 -12.92 -20.22
CA ARG A 272 -4.32 -12.27 -19.16
C ARG A 272 -3.06 -11.66 -19.81
N PRO A 273 -2.94 -10.33 -19.94
CA PRO A 273 -1.73 -9.73 -20.49
C PRO A 273 -0.50 -10.07 -19.64
N GLY A 274 0.59 -10.44 -20.32
CA GLY A 274 1.84 -10.89 -19.71
C GLY A 274 2.95 -11.05 -20.75
N PHE A 275 4.10 -11.55 -20.32
CA PHE A 275 5.28 -11.82 -21.15
C PHE A 275 5.92 -13.14 -20.74
N LEU A 276 6.59 -13.83 -21.67
CA LEU A 276 7.22 -15.12 -21.42
C LEU A 276 8.58 -14.94 -20.74
N LEU A 277 8.72 -15.45 -19.51
CA LEU A 277 9.95 -15.38 -18.72
C LEU A 277 11.14 -16.11 -19.37
N SER A 278 10.89 -17.05 -20.29
CA SER A 278 11.90 -17.82 -21.02
C SER A 278 12.68 -17.03 -22.07
N GLU A 279 12.32 -15.76 -22.34
CA GLU A 279 13.01 -14.91 -23.32
C GLU A 279 13.99 -13.89 -22.70
N PHE A 280 14.15 -13.85 -21.37
CA PHE A 280 14.85 -12.75 -20.68
C PHE A 280 15.82 -13.21 -19.58
N ASP A 281 16.95 -12.53 -19.49
CA ASP A 281 17.87 -12.62 -18.35
C ASP A 281 17.41 -11.70 -17.20
N ARG A 282 17.64 -12.11 -15.95
CA ARG A 282 16.90 -11.55 -14.80
C ARG A 282 17.36 -10.14 -14.43
N SER A 283 16.56 -9.14 -14.78
CA SER A 283 16.66 -7.76 -14.28
C SER A 283 15.27 -7.15 -14.12
N GLU A 284 15.07 -6.38 -13.05
CA GLU A 284 13.74 -6.01 -12.54
C GLU A 284 13.03 -4.97 -13.45
N ASP A 285 13.79 -4.02 -13.97
CA ASP A 285 13.35 -2.88 -14.79
C ASP A 285 12.70 -3.28 -16.15
N PHE A 286 12.90 -4.52 -16.61
CA PHE A 286 12.38 -4.99 -17.90
C PHE A 286 10.88 -5.36 -17.87
N GLY A 287 10.35 -5.79 -16.72
CA GLY A 287 9.01 -6.39 -16.64
C GLY A 287 7.88 -5.42 -16.99
N GLU A 288 7.96 -4.18 -16.52
CA GLU A 288 6.94 -3.16 -16.81
C GLU A 288 6.80 -2.85 -18.31
N ARG A 289 7.93 -2.79 -19.02
CA ARG A 289 7.99 -2.34 -20.41
C ARG A 289 7.29 -3.35 -21.32
N GLU A 290 7.61 -4.63 -21.15
CA GLU A 290 6.99 -5.70 -21.93
C GLU A 290 5.53 -5.93 -21.52
N MET A 291 5.18 -5.75 -20.23
CA MET A 291 3.78 -5.70 -19.78
C MET A 291 2.98 -4.58 -20.46
N ARG A 292 3.52 -3.36 -20.53
CA ARG A 292 2.89 -2.23 -21.25
C ARG A 292 2.74 -2.51 -22.75
N ILE A 293 3.73 -3.17 -23.37
CA ILE A 293 3.65 -3.60 -24.78
C ILE A 293 2.57 -4.66 -24.99
N ALA A 294 2.47 -5.67 -24.12
CA ALA A 294 1.47 -6.72 -24.18
C ALA A 294 0.04 -6.15 -24.02
N GLN A 295 -0.18 -5.30 -23.01
CA GLN A 295 -1.47 -4.62 -22.82
C GLN A 295 -1.84 -3.75 -24.04
N SER A 296 -0.89 -2.99 -24.58
CA SER A 296 -1.09 -2.15 -25.78
C SER A 296 -1.48 -3.00 -27.00
N PHE A 297 -0.82 -4.14 -27.20
CA PHE A 297 -1.14 -5.08 -28.27
C PHE A 297 -2.59 -5.60 -28.18
N TRP A 298 -3.02 -6.14 -27.03
CA TRP A 298 -4.38 -6.67 -26.86
C TRP A 298 -5.46 -5.57 -26.95
N ARG A 299 -5.24 -4.40 -26.36
CA ARG A 299 -6.14 -3.24 -26.54
C ARG A 299 -6.26 -2.84 -28.02
N SER A 300 -5.18 -2.90 -28.80
CA SER A 300 -5.21 -2.61 -30.24
C SER A 300 -6.01 -3.63 -31.08
N LEU A 301 -6.33 -4.80 -30.52
CA LEU A 301 -7.19 -5.83 -31.12
C LEU A 301 -8.67 -5.70 -30.69
N GLY A 302 -9.01 -4.70 -29.86
CA GLY A 302 -10.37 -4.48 -29.37
C GLY A 302 -10.71 -5.17 -28.03
N PHE A 303 -9.73 -5.81 -27.38
CA PHE A 303 -9.93 -6.39 -26.05
C PHE A 303 -10.11 -5.26 -25.00
N ARG A 304 -11.04 -5.48 -24.06
CA ARG A 304 -11.39 -4.56 -22.98
C ARG A 304 -11.06 -5.20 -21.63
N ARG A 305 -10.67 -4.39 -20.62
CA ARG A 305 -10.35 -4.89 -19.26
C ARG A 305 -11.63 -5.43 -18.60
N VAL A 306 -11.52 -6.49 -17.81
CA VAL A 306 -12.62 -7.04 -16.98
C VAL A 306 -12.44 -6.68 -15.50
N ASP A 307 -11.23 -6.84 -14.97
CA ASP A 307 -10.91 -6.43 -13.58
C ASP A 307 -11.01 -4.91 -13.37
N GLY A 308 -11.45 -4.52 -12.17
CA GLY A 308 -11.63 -3.14 -11.74
C GLY A 308 -10.37 -2.49 -11.18
N LEU A 309 -10.53 -1.47 -10.33
CA LEU A 309 -9.42 -0.71 -9.75
C LEU A 309 -8.72 -1.43 -8.57
N ARG A 310 -9.15 -2.65 -8.20
CA ARG A 310 -8.56 -3.49 -7.13
C ARG A 310 -7.03 -3.60 -7.23
N HIS A 311 -6.49 -3.78 -8.44
CA HIS A 311 -5.05 -3.89 -8.66
C HIS A 311 -4.25 -2.64 -8.26
N ILE A 312 -4.83 -1.45 -8.41
CA ILE A 312 -4.21 -0.17 -8.01
C ILE A 312 -4.25 -0.02 -6.49
N PHE A 313 -5.36 -0.43 -5.86
CA PHE A 313 -5.48 -0.41 -4.41
C PHE A 313 -4.42 -1.33 -3.76
N ARG A 314 -4.17 -2.52 -4.34
CA ARG A 314 -3.09 -3.40 -3.89
C ARG A 314 -1.69 -2.75 -4.01
N LYS A 315 -1.41 -2.03 -5.10
CA LYS A 315 -0.16 -1.24 -5.28
C LYS A 315 -0.04 -0.07 -4.29
N LEU A 316 -1.16 0.53 -3.89
CA LEU A 316 -1.17 1.57 -2.85
C LEU A 316 -1.01 0.97 -1.44
N GLU A 317 -1.55 -0.22 -1.16
CA GLU A 317 -1.38 -0.95 0.11
C GLU A 317 0.02 -1.54 0.30
N ASP A 318 0.65 -2.02 -0.77
CA ASP A 318 1.98 -2.67 -0.71
C ASP A 318 3.09 -1.67 -0.34
N PRO A 319 3.84 -1.87 0.76
CA PRO A 319 4.94 -1.00 1.15
C PRO A 319 6.17 -1.10 0.24
N ALA A 320 6.30 -2.13 -0.60
CA ALA A 320 7.43 -2.28 -1.53
C ALA A 320 7.24 -1.50 -2.85
N THR A 321 6.00 -1.36 -3.34
CA THR A 321 5.67 -0.58 -4.55
C THR A 321 6.06 0.89 -4.39
N GLU A 322 6.91 1.43 -5.27
CA GLU A 322 7.37 2.81 -5.20
C GLU A 322 6.24 3.85 -5.35
N GLU A 323 6.43 5.02 -4.74
CA GLU A 323 5.51 6.15 -4.89
C GLU A 323 5.38 6.67 -6.32
N ALA A 324 6.46 6.62 -7.11
CA ALA A 324 6.45 7.06 -8.51
C ALA A 324 5.61 6.11 -9.38
N GLU A 325 5.74 4.80 -9.15
CA GLU A 325 4.90 3.77 -9.77
C GLU A 325 3.43 3.93 -9.38
N CYS A 326 3.15 4.19 -8.09
CA CYS A 326 1.80 4.46 -7.58
C CYS A 326 1.16 5.66 -8.30
N VAL A 327 1.88 6.77 -8.48
CA VAL A 327 1.39 7.94 -9.23
C VAL A 327 1.17 7.61 -10.72
N SER A 328 2.11 6.88 -11.34
CA SER A 328 2.00 6.44 -12.74
C SER A 328 0.78 5.56 -13.02
N GLU A 329 0.42 4.66 -12.10
CA GLU A 329 -0.79 3.83 -12.21
C GLU A 329 -2.08 4.62 -11.92
N LEU A 330 -2.03 5.61 -11.03
CA LEU A 330 -3.14 6.55 -10.83
C LEU A 330 -3.39 7.37 -12.12
N GLU A 331 -2.35 7.97 -12.71
CA GLU A 331 -2.44 8.73 -13.96
C GLU A 331 -2.93 7.91 -15.16
N GLN A 332 -2.57 6.63 -15.25
CA GLN A 332 -2.94 5.77 -16.37
C GLN A 332 -4.38 5.22 -16.32
N ASN A 333 -5.00 5.17 -15.13
CA ASN A 333 -6.30 4.53 -14.94
C ASN A 333 -7.42 5.46 -14.44
N PHE A 334 -7.09 6.58 -13.76
CA PHE A 334 -8.03 7.62 -13.36
C PHE A 334 -7.96 8.81 -14.35
N PRO A 335 -9.08 9.49 -14.64
CA PRO A 335 -9.12 10.61 -15.59
C PRO A 335 -8.80 11.95 -14.91
N ASN A 336 -8.61 13.00 -15.73
CA ASN A 336 -8.57 14.39 -15.26
C ASN A 336 -9.98 14.99 -15.04
N ASP A 337 -11.05 14.18 -15.10
CA ASP A 337 -12.41 14.59 -14.79
C ASP A 337 -12.69 14.34 -13.29
N LEU A 338 -13.27 15.34 -12.62
CA LEU A 338 -13.51 15.35 -11.18
C LEU A 338 -14.73 14.50 -10.80
N GLU A 339 -15.72 14.42 -11.71
CA GLU A 339 -17.02 13.76 -11.49
C GLU A 339 -17.03 12.30 -12.01
N ASP A 340 -15.90 11.80 -12.53
CA ASP A 340 -15.84 10.41 -13.01
C ASP A 340 -15.98 9.42 -11.83
N PRO A 341 -16.94 8.48 -11.90
CA PRO A 341 -17.21 7.54 -10.81
C PRO A 341 -16.00 6.71 -10.34
N ARG A 342 -14.93 6.58 -11.14
CA ARG A 342 -13.69 5.90 -10.73
C ARG A 342 -13.06 6.52 -9.48
N TRP A 343 -13.14 7.84 -9.28
CA TRP A 343 -12.63 8.49 -8.07
C TRP A 343 -13.38 8.08 -6.80
N LEU A 344 -14.66 7.70 -6.93
CA LEU A 344 -15.54 7.30 -5.84
C LEU A 344 -15.47 5.79 -5.53
N VAL A 345 -14.64 5.03 -6.24
CA VAL A 345 -14.45 3.58 -5.99
C VAL A 345 -13.78 3.34 -4.64
N VAL A 346 -14.25 2.31 -3.93
CA VAL A 346 -13.83 1.96 -2.57
C VAL A 346 -13.50 0.47 -2.40
N ASP A 347 -12.67 0.17 -1.40
CA ASP A 347 -12.32 -1.20 -0.98
C ASP A 347 -13.44 -1.90 -0.16
N GLU A 348 -13.11 -3.06 0.41
CA GLU A 348 -14.00 -3.85 1.29
C GLU A 348 -14.43 -3.11 2.56
N LYS A 349 -13.65 -2.13 3.01
CA LYS A 349 -13.84 -1.32 4.22
C LYS A 349 -14.42 0.08 3.88
N GLY A 350 -14.65 0.40 2.60
CA GLY A 350 -15.11 1.73 2.18
C GLY A 350 -13.99 2.77 1.98
N ASN A 351 -12.73 2.36 1.99
CA ASN A 351 -11.59 3.24 1.75
C ASN A 351 -11.49 3.59 0.27
N THR A 352 -11.50 4.89 -0.06
CA THR A 352 -11.13 5.39 -1.39
C THR A 352 -9.62 5.30 -1.61
N ALA A 353 -9.13 5.50 -2.85
CA ALA A 353 -7.70 5.57 -3.15
C ALA A 353 -6.91 6.50 -2.20
N LEU A 354 -7.51 7.63 -1.78
CA LEU A 354 -6.89 8.58 -0.86
C LEU A 354 -6.73 8.03 0.57
N HIS A 355 -7.73 7.31 1.08
CA HIS A 355 -7.63 6.63 2.39
C HIS A 355 -6.48 5.61 2.38
N ILE A 356 -6.37 4.83 1.30
CA ILE A 356 -5.35 3.79 1.16
C ILE A 356 -3.96 4.43 1.06
N ALA A 357 -3.76 5.40 0.17
CA ALA A 357 -2.51 6.13 0.02
C ALA A 357 -2.04 6.80 1.33
N ALA A 358 -2.98 7.39 2.09
CA ALA A 358 -2.71 8.00 3.38
C ALA A 358 -2.29 6.96 4.43
N MET A 359 -3.08 5.91 4.62
CA MET A 359 -2.77 4.85 5.61
C MET A 359 -1.49 4.08 5.29
N SER A 360 -1.14 3.94 4.00
CA SER A 360 0.13 3.34 3.55
C SER A 360 1.33 4.30 3.61
N LEU A 361 1.14 5.53 4.08
CA LEU A 361 2.18 6.54 4.26
C LEU A 361 2.92 6.88 2.94
N LYS A 362 2.16 7.12 1.85
CA LYS A 362 2.69 7.50 0.53
C LYS A 362 2.33 8.96 0.16
N PRO A 363 3.13 9.98 0.58
CA PRO A 363 2.83 11.39 0.38
C PRO A 363 2.62 11.84 -1.08
N LYS A 364 3.35 11.29 -2.06
CA LYS A 364 3.24 11.68 -3.47
C LYS A 364 1.90 11.23 -4.07
N PRO A 365 1.44 9.97 -3.90
CA PRO A 365 0.05 9.58 -4.17
C PRO A 365 -1.00 10.43 -3.43
N VAL A 366 -0.82 10.74 -2.14
CA VAL A 366 -1.76 11.61 -1.40
C VAL A 366 -1.89 12.99 -2.05
N ARG A 367 -0.76 13.65 -2.36
CA ARG A 367 -0.72 14.93 -3.08
C ARG A 367 -1.34 14.83 -4.47
N PHE A 368 -0.99 13.80 -5.23
CA PHE A 368 -1.52 13.60 -6.57
C PHE A 368 -3.05 13.49 -6.54
N ILE A 369 -3.60 12.60 -5.69
CA ILE A 369 -5.05 12.40 -5.59
C ILE A 369 -5.75 13.68 -5.13
N LEU A 370 -5.22 14.41 -4.14
CA LEU A 370 -5.79 15.69 -3.70
C LEU A 370 -5.74 16.76 -4.80
N SER A 371 -4.74 16.76 -5.68
CA SER A 371 -4.65 17.66 -6.83
C SER A 371 -5.65 17.35 -7.96
N LYS A 372 -6.29 16.17 -7.93
CA LYS A 372 -7.22 15.67 -8.96
C LYS A 372 -8.64 15.42 -8.45
N ALA A 373 -8.82 15.22 -7.16
CA ALA A 373 -10.07 14.83 -6.52
C ALA A 373 -10.08 15.25 -5.04
N SER A 374 -9.96 16.55 -4.77
CA SER A 374 -9.90 17.12 -3.41
C SER A 374 -11.15 16.82 -2.57
N GLN A 375 -12.31 16.59 -3.21
CA GLN A 375 -13.55 16.15 -2.54
C GLN A 375 -13.39 14.82 -1.77
N LEU A 376 -12.42 13.98 -2.16
CA LEU A 376 -12.13 12.73 -1.44
C LEU A 376 -11.57 12.94 -0.03
N ALA A 377 -11.10 14.15 0.31
CA ALA A 377 -10.70 14.49 1.69
C ALA A 377 -11.89 14.46 2.67
N ALA A 378 -13.11 14.69 2.17
CA ALA A 378 -14.35 14.65 2.96
C ALA A 378 -15.12 13.32 2.84
N ALA A 379 -14.72 12.42 1.93
CA ALA A 379 -15.32 11.10 1.80
C ALA A 379 -15.07 10.26 3.06
N ARG A 380 -16.05 9.48 3.51
CA ARG A 380 -15.96 8.65 4.73
C ARG A 380 -16.06 7.16 4.38
N ASN A 381 -15.24 6.33 5.03
CA ASN A 381 -15.26 4.87 4.88
C ASN A 381 -16.38 4.21 5.72
N LYS A 382 -16.47 2.86 5.73
CA LYS A 382 -17.55 2.13 6.46
C LYS A 382 -17.43 2.25 7.98
N GLN A 383 -16.25 2.59 8.51
CA GLN A 383 -16.05 2.94 9.92
C GLN A 383 -16.42 4.40 10.22
N GLY A 384 -16.83 5.16 9.20
CA GLY A 384 -17.20 6.56 9.30
C GLY A 384 -16.02 7.54 9.21
N TYR A 385 -14.79 7.08 9.07
CA TYR A 385 -13.59 7.94 9.07
C TYR A 385 -13.32 8.58 7.71
N THR A 386 -12.84 9.82 7.69
CA THR A 386 -12.17 10.45 6.52
C THR A 386 -10.75 9.89 6.32
N PRO A 387 -10.05 10.18 5.20
CA PRO A 387 -8.66 9.75 5.02
C PRO A 387 -7.72 10.26 6.12
N GLU A 388 -7.95 11.47 6.63
CA GLU A 388 -7.16 12.05 7.71
C GLU A 388 -7.46 11.40 9.06
N GLU A 389 -8.74 11.21 9.39
CA GLU A 389 -9.17 10.53 10.62
C GLU A 389 -8.68 9.06 10.64
N ALA A 390 -8.74 8.36 9.51
CA ALA A 390 -8.26 7.00 9.36
C ALA A 390 -6.72 6.91 9.50
N LEU A 391 -5.97 7.85 8.92
CA LEU A 391 -4.53 7.95 9.11
C LEU A 391 -4.17 8.23 10.58
N ARG A 392 -4.79 9.25 11.21
CA ARG A 392 -4.58 9.55 12.63
C ARG A 392 -4.88 8.34 13.52
N ASN A 393 -5.98 7.63 13.27
CA ASN A 393 -6.35 6.42 14.02
C ASN A 393 -5.29 5.31 13.88
N ARG A 394 -4.78 5.07 12.66
CA ARG A 394 -3.68 4.11 12.42
C ARG A 394 -2.37 4.53 13.10
N LEU A 395 -2.08 5.82 13.14
CA LEU A 395 -0.88 6.37 13.80
C LEU A 395 -0.97 6.27 15.33
N GLU A 396 -2.13 6.50 15.93
CA GLU A 396 -2.34 6.33 17.39
C GLU A 396 -2.14 4.87 17.83
N HIS A 397 -2.55 3.91 16.99
CA HIS A 397 -2.24 2.49 17.21
C HIS A 397 -0.72 2.22 17.15
N ARG A 398 0.04 2.88 16.26
CA ARG A 398 1.52 2.79 16.21
C ARG A 398 2.22 3.50 17.37
N ARG A 399 1.63 4.58 17.93
CA ARG A 399 2.16 5.28 19.11
C ARG A 399 2.10 4.41 20.37
N THR A 400 1.00 3.69 20.54
CA THR A 400 0.69 2.99 21.79
C THR A 400 1.04 1.50 21.79
N ARG A 401 1.38 0.91 20.63
CA ARG A 401 1.57 -0.54 20.48
C ARG A 401 2.75 -0.91 19.58
N GLY A 402 3.71 -1.64 20.15
CA GLY A 402 4.68 -2.44 19.40
C GLY A 402 4.11 -3.82 19.05
N GLN A 403 4.76 -4.52 18.10
CA GLN A 403 4.41 -5.90 17.76
C GLN A 403 5.67 -6.77 17.68
N ASP A 404 5.83 -7.67 18.65
CA ASP A 404 6.84 -8.74 18.64
C ASP A 404 6.17 -10.07 18.25
N GLY A 405 6.23 -10.38 16.95
CA GLY A 405 5.62 -11.58 16.37
C GLY A 405 4.09 -11.65 16.60
N ARG A 406 3.69 -12.41 17.64
CA ARG A 406 2.29 -12.57 18.08
C ARG A 406 1.94 -11.80 19.36
N ARG A 407 2.88 -11.12 20.00
CA ARG A 407 2.64 -10.27 21.18
C ARG A 407 2.46 -8.82 20.75
N LEU A 408 1.43 -8.19 21.31
CA LEU A 408 1.33 -6.73 21.36
C LEU A 408 2.15 -6.27 22.56
N LEU A 409 3.15 -5.44 22.31
CA LEU A 409 3.89 -4.72 23.35
C LEU A 409 3.23 -3.35 23.55
N VAL A 410 3.19 -2.84 24.77
CA VAL A 410 2.60 -1.53 25.10
C VAL A 410 3.73 -0.64 25.58
N GLU A 411 4.24 0.18 24.67
CA GLU A 411 5.50 0.93 24.83
C GLU A 411 5.31 2.44 24.55
N PRO A 412 4.32 3.12 25.18
CA PRO A 412 4.01 4.53 24.87
C PRO A 412 5.19 5.47 25.17
N ASP A 413 5.99 5.17 26.20
CA ASP A 413 7.12 5.99 26.62
C ASP A 413 8.36 5.89 25.69
N GLU A 414 8.37 4.92 24.77
CA GLU A 414 9.41 4.77 23.72
C GLU A 414 9.14 5.65 22.47
N PHE A 415 7.98 6.32 22.42
CA PHE A 415 7.51 7.06 21.24
C PHE A 415 8.39 8.29 20.92
N LYS A 416 9.19 8.21 19.86
CA LYS A 416 10.11 9.29 19.42
C LYS A 416 9.47 10.31 18.45
N GLY A 417 8.13 10.28 18.32
CA GLY A 417 7.36 10.99 17.30
C GLY A 417 7.17 10.16 16.03
N PHE A 418 6.22 10.56 15.18
CA PHE A 418 5.95 9.91 13.89
C PHE A 418 7.05 10.17 12.85
N ASP A 419 7.12 9.26 11.86
CA ASP A 419 8.03 9.36 10.72
C ASP A 419 7.65 10.48 9.74
N ALA A 420 8.62 10.91 8.92
CA ALA A 420 8.43 12.02 7.97
C ALA A 420 7.29 11.75 6.95
N PRO A 421 7.14 10.55 6.34
CA PRO A 421 6.02 10.27 5.46
C PRO A 421 4.65 10.38 6.14
N ALA A 422 4.52 9.95 7.40
CA ALA A 422 3.29 10.15 8.17
C ALA A 422 2.98 11.63 8.42
N ILE A 423 3.99 12.42 8.80
CA ILE A 423 3.85 13.87 9.01
C ILE A 423 3.47 14.57 7.70
N GLU A 424 4.11 14.21 6.59
CA GLU A 424 3.86 14.80 5.27
C GLU A 424 2.48 14.44 4.71
N CYS A 425 2.00 13.21 4.94
CA CYS A 425 0.63 12.82 4.62
C CYS A 425 -0.39 13.61 5.44
N MET A 426 -0.22 13.72 6.77
CA MET A 426 -1.11 14.49 7.63
C MET A 426 -1.13 15.98 7.29
N ALA A 427 0.05 16.58 7.05
CA ALA A 427 0.16 17.98 6.66
C ALA A 427 -0.60 18.25 5.35
N THR A 428 -0.36 17.41 4.33
CA THR A 428 -1.01 17.53 3.01
C THR A 428 -2.53 17.40 3.11
N LEU A 429 -3.04 16.43 3.89
CA LEU A 429 -4.48 16.24 4.12
C LEU A 429 -5.15 17.44 4.83
N GLN A 430 -4.39 18.16 5.67
CA GLN A 430 -4.82 19.39 6.33
C GLN A 430 -4.66 20.65 5.45
N GLY A 431 -4.22 20.50 4.19
CA GLY A 431 -3.94 21.64 3.30
C GLY A 431 -2.70 22.45 3.69
N THR A 432 -1.77 21.85 4.44
CA THR A 432 -0.54 22.47 4.94
C THR A 432 0.70 21.76 4.40
N ASN A 433 1.87 22.40 4.53
CA ASN A 433 3.16 21.75 4.27
C ASN A 433 3.83 21.32 5.59
N ALA A 434 4.59 20.23 5.53
CA ALA A 434 5.54 19.87 6.57
C ALA A 434 6.86 20.62 6.33
N PHE A 435 7.49 21.10 7.40
CA PHE A 435 8.81 21.71 7.40
C PHE A 435 9.87 20.61 7.60
N ASP A 436 11.00 20.67 6.89
CA ASP A 436 12.08 19.71 7.09
C ASP A 436 12.90 20.05 8.35
N LEU A 437 12.51 19.45 9.48
CA LEU A 437 13.18 19.61 10.78
C LEU A 437 14.64 19.11 10.78
N SER A 438 15.09 18.33 9.78
CA SER A 438 16.48 17.90 9.67
C SER A 438 17.45 19.02 9.25
N THR A 439 16.91 20.13 8.73
CA THR A 439 17.67 21.32 8.32
C THR A 439 18.06 22.24 9.49
N LEU A 440 17.56 21.97 10.71
CA LEU A 440 17.68 22.85 11.87
C LEU A 440 18.55 22.24 12.98
N SER A 441 19.18 23.09 13.80
CA SER A 441 19.76 22.61 15.06
C SER A 441 18.67 22.42 16.13
N ILE A 442 18.99 21.64 17.17
CA ILE A 442 18.10 21.44 18.33
C ILE A 442 17.74 22.79 18.98
N LEU A 443 18.68 23.73 19.04
CA LEU A 443 18.46 25.06 19.62
C LEU A 443 17.49 25.92 18.78
N ASP A 444 17.50 25.78 17.46
CA ASP A 444 16.55 26.48 16.58
C ASP A 444 15.12 25.90 16.73
N ILE A 445 15.02 24.58 16.93
CA ILE A 445 13.76 23.88 17.21
C ILE A 445 13.21 24.26 18.59
N GLU A 446 14.05 24.30 19.63
CA GLU A 446 13.68 24.82 20.96
C GLU A 446 13.23 26.29 20.85
N ALA A 447 14.00 27.16 20.18
CA ALA A 447 13.66 28.57 20.02
C ALA A 447 12.33 28.81 19.27
N ALA A 448 12.09 28.10 18.16
CA ALA A 448 10.82 28.16 17.44
C ALA A 448 9.63 27.69 18.32
N SER A 449 9.88 26.75 19.25
CA SER A 449 8.86 26.20 20.14
C SER A 449 8.35 27.21 21.18
N TYR A 450 9.17 28.15 21.65
CA TYR A 450 8.78 29.13 22.67
C TYR A 450 8.79 30.61 22.23
N ALA A 451 9.14 30.93 20.98
CA ALA A 451 9.13 32.31 20.47
C ALA A 451 7.77 33.02 20.69
N THR A 452 7.79 34.30 21.07
CA THR A 452 6.54 35.09 21.14
C THR A 452 6.04 35.45 19.75
N GLU A 453 4.75 35.78 19.60
CA GLU A 453 4.19 36.21 18.31
C GLU A 453 4.86 37.48 17.77
N ASP A 454 5.38 38.34 18.63
CA ASP A 454 6.18 39.51 18.24
C ASP A 454 7.57 39.11 17.73
N GLN A 455 8.18 38.05 18.29
CA GLN A 455 9.41 37.46 17.77
C GLN A 455 9.16 36.83 16.39
N VAL A 456 8.07 36.07 16.21
CA VAL A 456 7.65 35.51 14.91
C VAL A 456 7.48 36.60 13.86
N ARG A 457 6.83 37.71 14.20
CA ARG A 457 6.65 38.87 13.29
C ARG A 457 7.95 39.59 12.93
N SER A 458 8.95 39.55 13.82
CA SER A 458 10.23 40.24 13.62
C SER A 458 11.29 39.43 12.86
N VAL A 459 11.10 38.11 12.69
CA VAL A 459 12.01 37.23 11.93
C VAL A 459 11.28 36.51 10.78
N PRO A 460 10.71 37.24 9.79
CA PRO A 460 9.88 36.66 8.72
C PRO A 460 10.64 35.79 7.70
N GLN A 461 11.95 35.59 7.88
CA GLN A 461 12.77 34.67 7.08
C GLN A 461 12.73 33.22 7.61
N PHE A 462 12.15 32.99 8.79
CA PHE A 462 12.16 31.70 9.47
C PHE A 462 10.71 31.23 9.71
N ASP A 463 10.34 30.08 9.14
CA ASP A 463 8.95 29.57 9.16
C ASP A 463 8.60 28.91 10.50
N ILE A 464 8.57 29.71 11.56
CA ILE A 464 8.16 29.28 12.90
C ILE A 464 6.74 28.66 12.90
N PRO A 465 5.74 29.18 12.15
CA PRO A 465 4.45 28.52 12.01
C PRO A 465 4.54 27.11 11.41
N GLY A 466 5.29 26.91 10.33
CA GLY A 466 5.50 25.59 9.72
C GLY A 466 6.27 24.63 10.62
N ILE A 467 7.32 25.10 11.29
CA ILE A 467 8.07 24.32 12.30
C ILE A 467 7.13 23.86 13.43
N ARG A 468 6.33 24.77 14.01
CA ARG A 468 5.33 24.44 15.05
C ARG A 468 4.28 23.47 14.57
N ASN A 469 3.75 23.64 13.36
CA ASN A 469 2.79 22.72 12.76
C ASN A 469 3.39 21.32 12.60
N THR A 470 4.65 21.25 12.15
CA THR A 470 5.37 19.99 11.96
C THR A 470 5.67 19.29 13.29
N LEU A 471 6.05 20.03 14.33
CA LEU A 471 6.23 19.51 15.69
C LEU A 471 4.91 19.01 16.29
N ARG A 472 3.81 19.76 16.12
CA ARG A 472 2.45 19.35 16.52
C ARG A 472 2.06 18.03 15.87
N LEU A 473 2.30 17.89 14.57
CA LEU A 473 2.04 16.65 13.82
C LEU A 473 2.95 15.51 14.28
N LYS A 474 4.27 15.74 14.42
CA LYS A 474 5.24 14.73 14.85
C LYS A 474 4.87 14.09 16.19
N TYR A 475 4.44 14.88 17.17
CA TYR A 475 4.15 14.41 18.53
C TYR A 475 2.65 14.31 18.87
N GLY A 476 1.78 14.31 17.85
CA GLY A 476 0.34 14.04 18.00
C GLY A 476 -0.46 15.06 18.81
N CYS A 477 -0.01 16.30 18.91
CA CYS A 477 -0.72 17.33 19.69
C CYS A 477 -2.07 17.71 19.05
N THR A 478 -3.14 17.57 19.82
CA THR A 478 -4.51 17.90 19.43
C THR A 478 -4.90 19.33 19.79
N CYS A 479 -4.43 19.88 20.91
CA CYS A 479 -4.81 21.22 21.40
C CYS A 479 -4.23 22.39 20.58
N GLY A 480 -3.22 22.14 19.74
CA GLY A 480 -2.48 23.17 19.00
C GLY A 480 -1.57 24.08 19.84
N LYS A 481 -1.57 23.96 21.17
CA LYS A 481 -0.82 24.81 22.11
C LYS A 481 0.32 24.11 22.86
N CYS A 482 0.68 22.87 22.51
CA CYS A 482 1.83 22.19 23.13
C CYS A 482 3.16 22.88 22.81
N ILE A 483 3.97 23.14 23.82
CA ILE A 483 5.37 23.56 23.66
C ILE A 483 6.14 22.39 23.03
N GLY A 484 6.90 22.68 21.97
CA GLY A 484 7.63 21.66 21.20
C GLY A 484 6.73 20.66 20.48
N GLY A 485 5.41 20.86 20.47
CA GLY A 485 4.44 19.88 19.98
C GLY A 485 4.14 18.72 20.93
N PHE A 486 4.88 18.56 22.04
CA PHE A 486 4.68 17.45 22.99
C PHE A 486 4.16 17.91 24.36
N LEU A 487 4.82 18.86 25.03
CA LEU A 487 4.46 19.33 26.37
C LEU A 487 3.17 20.15 26.34
N SER A 488 2.07 19.62 26.86
CA SER A 488 0.75 20.28 26.83
C SER A 488 0.59 21.37 27.89
N PRO A 489 -0.42 22.27 27.75
CA PRO A 489 -0.69 23.29 28.75
C PRO A 489 -1.04 22.73 30.13
N ARG A 490 -1.86 21.67 30.21
CA ARG A 490 -2.22 21.00 31.47
C ARG A 490 -1.00 20.31 32.11
N MET A 491 -0.26 19.52 31.34
CA MET A 491 1.00 18.89 31.79
C MET A 491 2.02 19.93 32.29
N MET A 492 2.20 21.04 31.56
CA MET A 492 3.11 22.13 31.94
C MET A 492 2.69 22.78 33.27
N PHE A 493 1.39 23.03 33.47
CA PHE A 493 0.85 23.58 34.71
C PHE A 493 1.03 22.60 35.88
N ALA A 494 0.71 21.32 35.69
CA ALA A 494 0.87 20.28 36.70
C ALA A 494 2.33 20.12 37.18
N LEU A 495 3.28 20.08 36.23
CA LEU A 495 4.73 20.07 36.53
C LEU A 495 5.16 21.34 37.27
N GLN A 496 4.62 22.51 36.90
CA GLN A 496 4.96 23.78 37.53
C GLN A 496 4.44 23.86 38.96
N SER A 497 3.19 23.48 39.20
CA SER A 497 2.57 23.46 40.53
C SER A 497 3.26 22.46 41.44
N THR A 498 3.54 21.24 40.96
CA THR A 498 4.32 20.22 41.67
C THR A 498 5.70 20.74 42.08
N ALA A 499 6.42 21.39 41.16
CA ALA A 499 7.74 21.96 41.45
C ALA A 499 7.69 23.07 42.52
N LYS A 500 6.70 23.98 42.47
CA LYS A 500 6.50 25.02 43.50
C LYS A 500 6.16 24.44 44.88
N ILE A 501 5.28 23.42 44.92
CA ILE A 501 4.89 22.75 46.17
C ILE A 501 6.11 22.06 46.80
N GLN A 502 6.88 21.28 46.03
CA GLN A 502 8.08 20.62 46.53
C GLN A 502 9.15 21.62 47.00
N TYR A 503 9.36 22.74 46.29
CA TYR A 503 10.26 23.81 46.75
C TYR A 503 9.86 24.36 48.13
N GLY A 504 8.57 24.64 48.34
CA GLY A 504 8.05 25.15 49.61
C GLY A 504 8.24 24.16 50.77
N LEU A 505 7.82 22.91 50.58
CA LEU A 505 7.94 21.83 51.57
C LEU A 505 9.40 21.60 51.99
N LEU A 506 10.29 21.43 51.01
CA LEU A 506 11.71 21.19 51.25
C LEU A 506 12.38 22.37 51.98
N THR A 507 12.02 23.61 51.62
CA THR A 507 12.61 24.82 52.17
C THR A 507 12.20 25.09 53.61
N GLY A 508 10.97 24.76 54.03
CA GLY A 508 10.55 24.85 55.44
C GLY A 508 11.44 23.99 56.35
N GLY A 509 11.47 22.69 56.07
CA GLY A 509 12.24 21.72 56.88
C GLY A 509 13.74 22.02 56.97
N ILE A 510 14.33 22.74 55.99
CA ILE A 510 15.76 23.11 56.00
C ILE A 510 16.15 23.97 57.21
N TYR A 511 15.20 24.68 57.82
CA TYR A 511 15.42 25.55 58.99
C TYR A 511 14.94 24.96 60.30
N GLU A 512 14.03 23.99 60.25
CA GLU A 512 13.32 23.45 61.42
C GLU A 512 13.89 22.10 61.89
N ALA A 513 14.27 21.22 60.95
CA ALA A 513 14.79 19.89 61.23
C ALA A 513 16.33 19.86 61.30
N SER A 514 16.90 18.86 62.01
CA SER A 514 18.33 18.61 61.93
C SER A 514 18.69 17.98 60.58
N GLY A 515 20.00 17.92 60.27
CA GLY A 515 20.45 17.44 58.97
C GLY A 515 20.13 15.96 58.69
N PRO A 516 20.38 15.03 59.63
CA PRO A 516 19.91 13.66 59.54
C PRO A 516 18.40 13.54 59.40
N ASP A 517 17.63 14.18 60.28
CA ASP A 517 16.16 14.07 60.34
C ASP A 517 15.53 14.52 59.01
N TRP A 518 15.94 15.67 58.47
CA TRP A 518 15.44 16.17 57.19
C TRP A 518 15.65 15.18 56.03
N VAL A 519 16.73 14.38 56.05
CA VAL A 519 16.99 13.37 55.02
C VAL A 519 16.12 12.12 55.20
N GLU A 520 15.66 11.86 56.42
CA GLU A 520 14.72 10.78 56.76
C GLU A 520 13.29 11.20 56.40
N ASP A 521 12.86 12.40 56.85
CA ASP A 521 11.58 13.04 56.53
C ASP A 521 11.30 13.18 55.02
N ASN A 522 12.36 13.18 54.20
CA ASN A 522 12.29 13.39 52.75
C ASN A 522 12.85 12.22 51.93
N GLU A 523 13.05 11.01 52.48
CA GLU A 523 13.73 9.91 51.78
C GLU A 523 13.14 9.60 50.39
N ASP A 524 11.81 9.54 50.26
CA ASP A 524 11.07 9.38 49.00
C ASP A 524 11.41 10.44 47.94
N SER A 525 11.73 11.66 48.38
CA SER A 525 12.10 12.78 47.51
C SER A 525 13.60 12.78 47.17
N LEU A 526 14.40 11.89 47.78
CA LEU A 526 15.84 11.77 47.52
C LEU A 526 16.20 10.48 46.73
N ILE A 527 15.22 9.66 46.33
CA ILE A 527 15.44 8.36 45.66
C ILE A 527 16.32 8.46 44.40
N TYR A 528 16.17 9.52 43.61
CA TYR A 528 16.92 9.78 42.39
C TYR A 528 18.35 10.32 42.61
N LEU A 529 18.71 10.65 43.85
CA LEU A 529 20.05 11.14 44.19
C LEU A 529 21.00 9.98 44.51
N PRO A 530 22.24 9.97 43.98
CA PRO A 530 23.26 9.01 44.39
C PRO A 530 23.52 9.06 45.90
N ALA A 531 23.76 7.91 46.54
CA ALA A 531 23.93 7.81 47.99
C ALA A 531 24.90 8.86 48.59
N ARG A 532 26.08 9.05 47.97
CA ARG A 532 27.08 10.07 48.35
C ARG A 532 26.56 11.52 48.43
N VAL A 533 25.47 11.82 47.72
CA VAL A 533 24.78 13.12 47.73
C VAL A 533 23.81 13.18 48.89
N ARG A 534 23.06 12.10 49.16
CA ARG A 534 22.21 11.95 50.37
C ARG A 534 23.03 12.07 51.65
N ASP A 535 24.20 11.45 51.71
CA ASP A 535 25.13 11.56 52.84
C ASP A 535 25.66 13.00 53.04
N ASN A 536 25.87 13.74 51.94
CA ASN A 536 26.18 15.17 52.00
C ASN A 536 24.98 15.98 52.56
N LEU A 537 23.75 15.70 52.12
CA LEU A 537 22.55 16.39 52.60
C LEU A 537 22.36 16.24 54.11
N ARG A 538 22.72 15.08 54.69
CA ARG A 538 22.67 14.85 56.15
C ARG A 538 23.55 15.81 56.96
N THR A 539 24.67 16.28 56.40
CA THR A 539 25.63 17.14 57.12
C THR A 539 25.66 18.59 56.66
N ASN A 540 25.12 18.89 55.47
CA ASN A 540 25.39 20.14 54.77
C ASN A 540 24.12 20.92 54.41
N LYS A 541 23.83 21.99 55.15
CA LYS A 541 22.64 22.83 54.93
C LYS A 541 22.63 23.52 53.56
N SER A 542 23.79 23.90 52.99
CA SER A 542 23.81 24.52 51.65
C SER A 542 23.55 23.51 50.53
N MET A 543 23.90 22.24 50.71
CA MET A 543 23.48 21.18 49.79
C MET A 543 21.96 21.02 49.76
N ARG A 544 21.30 21.08 50.95
CA ARG A 544 19.84 20.97 51.04
C ARG A 544 19.14 22.14 50.35
N GLN A 545 19.61 23.37 50.58
CA GLN A 545 19.04 24.54 49.89
C GLN A 545 19.30 24.49 48.38
N GLY A 546 20.49 24.06 47.94
CA GLY A 546 20.78 23.88 46.52
C GLY A 546 19.95 22.80 45.83
N PHE A 547 19.54 21.76 46.55
CA PHE A 547 18.58 20.77 46.07
C PHE A 547 17.17 21.35 45.97
N ALA A 548 16.70 22.07 47.00
CA ALA A 548 15.38 22.73 46.99
C ALA A 548 15.27 23.78 45.86
N ASN A 549 16.26 24.65 45.71
CA ASN A 549 16.28 25.71 44.69
C ASN A 549 16.18 25.17 43.24
N MET A 550 16.64 23.94 42.97
CA MET A 550 16.48 23.32 41.65
C MET A 550 15.01 23.14 41.24
N PHE A 551 14.09 22.92 42.20
CA PHE A 551 12.67 22.84 41.92
C PHE A 551 12.10 24.20 41.48
N ASP A 552 12.48 25.28 42.16
CA ASP A 552 12.11 26.65 41.76
C ASP A 552 12.65 27.00 40.36
N HIS A 553 13.88 26.61 40.04
CA HIS A 553 14.44 26.81 38.70
C HIS A 553 13.70 26.03 37.59
N ILE A 554 13.17 24.84 37.89
CA ILE A 554 12.28 24.10 36.98
C ILE A 554 10.92 24.82 36.85
N ALA A 555 10.35 25.27 37.97
CA ALA A 555 9.09 26.01 37.99
C ALA A 555 9.15 27.34 37.21
N GLU A 556 10.28 28.04 37.26
CA GLU A 556 10.55 29.26 36.50
C GLU A 556 10.82 28.96 35.02
N CYS A 557 11.50 27.86 34.69
CA CYS A 557 11.67 27.41 33.30
C CYS A 557 10.30 27.14 32.63
N LEU A 558 9.40 26.48 33.36
CA LEU A 558 8.02 26.25 32.94
C LEU A 558 7.20 27.55 32.92
N CYS A 559 7.41 28.47 33.87
CA CYS A 559 6.76 29.79 33.88
C CYS A 559 7.07 30.61 32.61
N ARG A 560 8.29 30.46 32.10
CA ARG A 560 8.77 31.07 30.85
C ARG A 560 8.32 30.33 29.58
N LYS A 561 7.44 29.31 29.72
CA LYS A 561 6.90 28.48 28.62
C LYS A 561 7.99 27.82 27.78
N ARG A 562 9.10 27.42 28.42
CA ARG A 562 10.19 26.68 27.79
C ARG A 562 10.07 25.18 28.09
N ILE A 563 10.69 24.38 27.24
CA ILE A 563 10.92 22.96 27.52
C ILE A 563 11.86 22.90 28.73
N PRO A 564 11.56 22.13 29.80
CA PRO A 564 12.45 21.98 30.95
C PRO A 564 13.63 21.03 30.63
N SER A 565 14.37 21.27 29.55
CA SER A 565 15.61 20.55 29.24
C SER A 565 16.73 20.96 30.21
N GLU A 566 17.74 20.10 30.44
CA GLU A 566 18.85 20.43 31.35
C GLU A 566 19.57 21.72 30.92
N TYR A 567 19.68 21.98 29.60
CA TYR A 567 20.15 23.24 29.06
C TYR A 567 19.30 24.44 29.54
N SER A 568 17.97 24.36 29.37
CA SER A 568 17.04 25.45 29.69
C SER A 568 16.96 25.75 31.19
N VAL A 569 16.98 24.71 32.05
CA VAL A 569 16.98 24.88 33.51
C VAL A 569 18.33 25.46 33.99
N LEU A 570 19.45 25.04 33.40
CA LEU A 570 20.76 25.65 33.69
C LEU A 570 20.89 27.07 33.11
N GLU A 571 20.15 27.44 32.06
CA GLU A 571 20.05 28.84 31.61
C GLU A 571 19.32 29.70 32.65
N VAL A 572 18.21 29.21 33.22
CA VAL A 572 17.51 29.90 34.33
C VAL A 572 18.47 30.17 35.50
N LEU A 573 19.24 29.16 35.94
CA LEU A 573 20.29 29.34 36.97
C LEU A 573 21.36 30.38 36.56
N ARG A 574 21.75 30.45 35.28
CA ARG A 574 22.71 31.47 34.77
C ARG A 574 22.13 32.88 34.73
N LEU A 575 20.81 33.03 34.68
CA LEU A 575 20.14 34.33 34.73
C LEU A 575 20.00 34.83 36.18
N TYR A 576 19.91 33.93 37.16
CA TYR A 576 20.08 34.22 38.58
C TYR A 576 21.57 34.42 38.96
N GLN A 577 22.24 35.37 38.30
CA GLN A 577 23.66 35.73 38.55
C GLN A 577 23.95 36.20 39.98
N SER A 578 22.90 36.48 40.75
CA SER A 578 22.90 36.96 42.13
C SER A 578 22.57 35.89 43.19
N GLU A 579 22.55 34.58 42.86
CA GLU A 579 22.43 33.54 43.90
C GLU A 579 23.63 33.61 44.86
N TRP A 580 23.40 34.16 46.06
CA TRP A 580 24.42 34.33 47.08
C TRP A 580 23.92 33.90 48.48
N PRO A 581 24.58 32.93 49.14
CA PRO A 581 25.65 32.09 48.62
C PRO A 581 25.18 31.18 47.45
N PRO A 582 26.06 30.78 46.53
CA PRO A 582 25.69 30.03 45.31
C PRO A 582 25.42 28.54 45.61
N VAL A 583 24.33 28.27 46.35
CA VAL A 583 23.99 26.96 46.90
C VAL A 583 23.58 25.95 45.83
N THR A 584 22.85 26.35 44.80
CA THR A 584 22.44 25.46 43.70
C THR A 584 23.64 25.00 42.89
N LYS A 585 24.55 25.93 42.58
CA LYS A 585 25.84 25.60 41.96
C LYS A 585 26.66 24.64 42.82
N ASN A 586 26.60 24.79 44.15
CA ASN A 586 27.29 23.91 45.09
C ASN A 586 26.73 22.48 45.09
N PHE A 587 25.40 22.33 45.06
CA PHE A 587 24.70 21.05 44.93
C PHE A 587 25.11 20.29 43.66
N LEU A 588 25.06 20.96 42.50
CA LEU A 588 25.47 20.39 41.22
C LEU A 588 26.96 20.00 41.21
N GLN A 589 27.85 20.88 41.70
CA GLN A 589 29.30 20.59 41.78
C GLN A 589 29.65 19.42 42.71
N ARG A 590 28.79 19.08 43.68
CA ARG A 590 28.97 17.95 44.60
C ARG A 590 28.28 16.65 44.13
N GLY A 591 27.72 16.65 42.91
CA GLY A 591 27.19 15.45 42.26
C GLY A 591 25.67 15.33 42.26
N GLY A 592 24.94 16.36 42.67
CA GLY A 592 23.54 16.54 42.27
C GLY A 592 23.42 16.79 40.76
N SER A 593 22.25 16.57 40.18
CA SER A 593 21.98 16.79 38.74
C SER A 593 20.60 17.37 38.53
N VAL A 594 20.38 18.01 37.37
CA VAL A 594 19.05 18.51 37.00
C VAL A 594 18.09 17.33 36.78
N ALA A 595 18.56 16.28 36.09
CA ALA A 595 17.77 15.09 35.80
C ALA A 595 17.20 14.41 37.06
N ALA A 596 17.98 14.32 38.15
CA ALA A 596 17.47 13.69 39.39
C ALA A 596 16.31 14.48 40.04
N VAL A 597 16.33 15.81 39.94
CA VAL A 597 15.26 16.68 40.43
C VAL A 597 14.06 16.64 39.47
N ALA A 598 14.32 16.68 38.16
CA ALA A 598 13.28 16.64 37.14
C ALA A 598 12.52 15.30 37.14
N ASN A 599 13.21 14.15 37.25
CA ASN A 599 12.55 12.85 37.38
C ASN A 599 11.64 12.81 38.62
N LEU A 600 12.04 13.44 39.75
CA LEU A 600 11.15 13.54 40.91
C LEU A 600 9.92 14.41 40.62
N VAL A 601 10.08 15.56 39.95
CA VAL A 601 8.94 16.40 39.55
C VAL A 601 7.98 15.61 38.64
N PHE A 602 8.48 14.88 37.63
CA PHE A 602 7.65 14.01 36.79
C PHE A 602 6.99 12.88 37.58
N LYS A 603 7.72 12.19 38.47
CA LYS A 603 7.17 11.14 39.36
C LYS A 603 6.04 11.67 40.24
N ARG A 604 6.27 12.79 40.94
CA ARG A 604 5.28 13.40 41.84
C ARG A 604 4.07 13.94 41.07
N THR A 605 4.26 14.50 39.89
CA THR A 605 3.15 14.98 39.04
C THR A 605 2.29 13.82 38.54
N ARG A 606 2.92 12.69 38.17
CA ARG A 606 2.20 11.46 37.80
C ARG A 606 1.49 10.82 39.01
N GLU A 607 2.10 10.86 40.19
CA GLU A 607 1.49 10.36 41.44
C GLU A 607 0.24 11.17 41.86
N ALA A 608 0.19 12.46 41.51
CA ALA A 608 -0.94 13.36 41.78
C ALA A 608 -1.98 13.44 40.63
N ASP A 609 -1.73 12.76 39.50
CA ASP A 609 -2.56 12.81 38.29
C ASP A 609 -3.91 12.10 38.48
N GLU A 610 -4.94 12.54 37.76
CA GLU A 610 -6.30 11.98 37.86
C GLU A 610 -6.50 10.62 37.17
N TRP A 611 -5.62 10.21 36.25
CA TRP A 611 -5.72 8.91 35.55
C TRP A 611 -4.56 7.97 35.91
N ALA A 612 -3.38 8.51 36.21
CA ALA A 612 -2.16 7.76 36.54
C ALA A 612 -1.79 7.76 38.04
N GLY A 613 -2.52 8.52 38.88
CA GLY A 613 -2.20 8.77 40.28
C GLY A 613 -3.42 8.76 41.20
N ASP A 614 -3.39 9.59 42.25
CA ASP A 614 -4.46 9.71 43.26
C ASP A 614 -5.50 10.83 42.96
N GLY A 615 -5.28 11.61 41.90
CA GLY A 615 -6.15 12.74 41.51
C GLY A 615 -6.06 13.99 42.38
N SER A 616 -5.15 14.06 43.35
CA SER A 616 -4.96 15.24 44.21
C SER A 616 -4.74 16.53 43.41
N HIS A 617 -4.02 16.49 42.28
CA HIS A 617 -3.81 17.69 41.46
C HIS A 617 -5.11 18.24 40.86
N ARG A 618 -6.08 17.38 40.48
CA ARG A 618 -7.40 17.83 40.03
C ARG A 618 -8.28 18.33 41.18
N GLY A 619 -8.11 17.76 42.38
CA GLY A 619 -8.76 18.23 43.60
C GLY A 619 -8.33 19.64 44.02
N ASP A 620 -7.03 19.93 43.93
CA ASP A 620 -6.44 21.21 44.37
C ASP A 620 -6.59 22.35 43.34
N PHE A 621 -6.56 22.05 42.03
CA PHE A 621 -6.48 23.05 40.95
C PHE A 621 -7.52 22.86 39.83
N GLY A 622 -8.70 22.33 40.18
CA GLY A 622 -9.73 21.95 39.19
C GLY A 622 -10.18 23.11 38.29
N GLU A 623 -10.33 24.33 38.85
CA GLU A 623 -10.78 25.51 38.09
C GLU A 623 -9.71 25.96 37.07
N GLU A 624 -8.43 26.02 37.45
CA GLU A 624 -7.34 26.40 36.54
C GLU A 624 -7.07 25.35 35.46
N ILE A 625 -7.28 24.06 35.76
CA ILE A 625 -7.17 22.96 34.79
C ILE A 625 -8.27 23.06 33.72
N ASP A 626 -9.49 23.46 34.11
CA ASP A 626 -10.64 23.58 33.20
C ASP A 626 -10.51 24.79 32.26
N GLU A 627 -9.78 25.86 32.63
CA GLU A 627 -9.39 26.94 31.70
C GLU A 627 -8.38 26.50 30.62
N LEU A 628 -7.63 25.42 30.86
CA LEU A 628 -6.58 24.92 29.97
C LEU A 628 -7.13 23.89 28.96
N PRO A 629 -6.76 23.97 27.68
CA PRO A 629 -7.35 23.11 26.64
C PRO A 629 -6.79 21.69 26.65
N GLU A 630 -7.69 20.72 26.57
CA GLU A 630 -7.40 19.28 26.48
C GLU A 630 -6.49 18.91 25.31
N CYS A 631 -5.52 18.06 25.59
CA CYS A 631 -4.59 17.50 24.61
C CYS A 631 -4.38 16.00 24.80
N ARG A 632 -4.19 15.27 23.70
CA ARG A 632 -3.77 13.85 23.73
C ARG A 632 -2.51 13.61 24.58
N ASN A 633 -1.65 14.62 24.75
CA ASN A 633 -0.41 14.53 25.52
C ASN A 633 -0.55 14.86 27.03
N ASP A 634 -1.76 15.13 27.55
CA ASP A 634 -1.95 15.62 28.92
C ASP A 634 -1.48 14.67 30.04
N HIS A 635 -1.54 13.35 29.81
CA HIS A 635 -1.18 12.31 30.79
C HIS A 635 0.00 11.42 30.33
N GLU A 636 0.72 11.81 29.27
CA GLU A 636 1.79 11.01 28.65
C GLU A 636 3.16 11.27 29.34
N PHE A 637 3.21 11.09 30.67
CA PHE A 637 4.31 11.54 31.52
C PHE A 637 5.71 11.03 31.12
N GLY A 638 5.86 9.73 30.85
CA GLY A 638 7.17 9.13 30.53
C GLY A 638 7.67 9.58 29.15
N PHE A 639 6.81 9.56 28.13
CA PHE A 639 7.06 10.17 26.81
C PHE A 639 7.51 11.64 26.92
N VAL A 640 6.80 12.48 27.69
CA VAL A 640 7.15 13.90 27.87
C VAL A 640 8.49 14.05 28.60
N SER A 641 8.72 13.29 29.67
CA SER A 641 9.99 13.26 30.41
C SER A 641 11.16 12.87 29.51
N ALA A 642 11.03 11.77 28.77
CA ALA A 642 12.04 11.30 27.83
C ALA A 642 12.33 12.33 26.73
N THR A 643 11.31 13.02 26.23
CA THR A 643 11.45 14.09 25.22
C THR A 643 12.10 15.36 25.78
N CYS A 644 12.00 15.62 27.09
CA CYS A 644 12.79 16.65 27.79
C CYS A 644 14.27 16.24 28.00
N GLY A 645 14.65 15.00 27.66
CA GLY A 645 15.99 14.43 27.87
C GLY A 645 16.10 13.57 29.14
N TYR A 646 15.00 13.38 29.88
CA TYR A 646 14.97 12.69 31.16
C TYR A 646 14.38 11.29 31.01
N SER A 647 15.25 10.30 30.81
CA SER A 647 14.86 8.88 30.83
C SER A 647 14.99 8.30 32.23
N ASP A 648 13.96 7.59 32.69
CA ASP A 648 13.95 6.89 33.98
C ASP A 648 14.83 5.64 33.90
N LYS A 649 16.15 5.83 33.91
CA LYS A 649 17.14 4.76 34.12
C LYS A 649 17.28 4.43 35.61
N VAL A 650 16.14 4.33 36.30
CA VAL A 650 16.05 3.64 37.58
C VAL A 650 16.04 2.16 37.24
N GLU A 651 17.00 1.41 37.78
CA GLU A 651 16.93 -0.05 37.76
C GLU A 651 15.66 -0.43 38.53
N SER A 652 14.66 -0.99 37.84
CA SER A 652 13.40 -1.39 38.44
C SER A 652 13.67 -2.26 39.67
N PRO A 653 13.21 -1.88 40.88
CA PRO A 653 13.36 -2.76 42.04
C PRO A 653 12.67 -4.10 41.70
N PRO A 654 13.34 -5.25 41.93
CA PRO A 654 12.91 -6.52 41.38
C PRO A 654 11.46 -6.84 41.79
N HIS A 655 10.63 -7.20 40.80
CA HIS A 655 9.19 -7.42 40.98
C HIS A 655 8.91 -8.51 42.02
N TYR A 656 8.59 -8.10 43.26
CA TYR A 656 8.30 -9.00 44.38
C TYR A 656 6.89 -8.87 44.98
N TRP A 657 5.97 -8.15 44.32
CA TRP A 657 4.60 -7.90 44.81
C TRP A 657 3.49 -8.17 43.78
N LEU A 658 3.55 -9.31 43.09
CA LEU A 658 2.39 -9.93 42.41
C LEU A 658 2.36 -11.44 42.66
N SER A 659 2.01 -11.81 43.90
CA SER A 659 1.85 -13.21 44.32
C SER A 659 0.66 -13.43 45.29
N TYR A 660 -0.31 -12.51 45.29
CA TYR A 660 -1.61 -12.66 45.93
C TYR A 660 -2.71 -11.97 45.11
N TYR A 661 -3.31 -12.69 44.16
CA TYR A 661 -4.76 -12.90 44.01
C TYR A 661 -5.03 -13.90 42.88
#